data_AF-A0A4R0G9I2-F1
#
_entry.id   AF-A0A4R0G9I2-F1
#
_cell.length_a   1.000
_cell.length_b   1.000
_cell.length_c   1.000
_cell.angle_alpha   90.00
_cell.angle_beta   90.00
_cell.angle_gamma   90.00
#
_symmetry.space_group_name_H-M   'P 1'
#
loop_
_entity.id
_entity.type
_entity.pdbx_description
1 polymer ?
#
loop_
_entity_poly.entity_id
_entity_poly.type
_entity_poly.pdbx_seq_one_letter_code
_entity_poly.pdbx_strand_id
1 'polypeptide(L)'
;MNPASPLLTRPAPVAQHRALALALARHSTDPAALRTLLTVHHPDTAGPLTQILDARATLPLDVLTTLVAHRPELQISTGRLRALLFPTTDGCHRFARTIAALEHRPDAIDAAFITTDRFHRHAANANPETLVQALTGTLACDQLTPDRLPTVEALLNARDRQQPDPFIDLAAPLVTRTKHAILVAPLTEQRAAILDDYAAQHGGLTRAIEAFLARVEATVHTSADVAAATEMVNSLRDGPPTNACRAQAPHSACETDDEAVVQAWEAVWAANASTYDGAAYEPHQRVLVTAYHLLAEHARAHPDTPTAYWATDPAGRQLLHAVADRLTGYHGIRPLDRFTDDTHLLAFARGLAKLHRHRMPGDLHITGFMAAVKAARSKSHLIDATKPINVGIVIPLRDETPRLAPSSPDNPHGQNAARVKLAQLAWLINTTPEARVGILFVDESPTGDSALSLRRILADHPATPGLITTIAAYPYQAGATSDDNATQPASSPDDTAKGGAVLWGLARLLDAGYPTLAYTDADLTYPLDQLGLLLHALAAAPGTGATIGSRRTPDAHGYYPPTGPTRTNQLYQQAVAELLDLDHVNDPQAGFKAFPAGLLRDILPATRDRHLSFDTELLALTHLAGQTINETGICALHQWTDGAVGTPRDYDAMLSHVRQQAHRHRFTPGRRPTPTLTLIADAGGLAHATRRQAATPVTIRPAGPAKRPSTSSQDAIESPA
;
A
#
# COMPACT_ATOMS: atom_id res chain seq x y z
N MET A 1 -28.27 23.30 -4.15
CA MET A 1 -28.59 24.28 -5.21
C MET A 1 -27.46 24.22 -6.23
N ASN A 2 -27.73 23.69 -7.42
CA ASN A 2 -26.78 23.52 -8.52
C ASN A 2 -27.24 24.48 -9.64
N PRO A 3 -26.38 25.25 -10.34
CA PRO A 3 -26.84 26.18 -11.35
C PRO A 3 -27.22 25.38 -12.59
N ALA A 4 -28.52 25.09 -12.73
CA ALA A 4 -29.08 24.47 -13.91
C ALA A 4 -28.85 25.40 -15.13
N SER A 5 -28.26 24.85 -16.18
CA SER A 5 -28.16 25.52 -17.47
C SER A 5 -29.55 25.98 -17.95
N PRO A 6 -29.72 27.24 -18.39
CA PRO A 6 -31.04 27.81 -18.73
C PRO A 6 -31.70 27.18 -19.97
N LEU A 7 -31.08 26.19 -20.61
CA LEU A 7 -31.59 25.52 -21.80
C LEU A 7 -32.61 24.39 -21.51
N LEU A 8 -32.78 23.93 -20.27
CA LEU A 8 -33.46 22.63 -20.01
C LEU A 8 -34.52 22.63 -18.90
N THR A 9 -35.03 23.77 -18.43
CA THR A 9 -36.05 23.82 -17.35
C THR A 9 -37.43 24.36 -17.76
N ARG A 10 -37.77 24.42 -19.06
CA ARG A 10 -39.14 24.77 -19.51
C ARG A 10 -39.78 23.68 -20.38
N PRO A 11 -41.09 23.41 -20.24
CA PRO A 11 -41.75 22.26 -20.87
C PRO A 11 -42.07 22.44 -22.37
N ALA A 12 -41.59 23.50 -23.02
CA ALA A 12 -41.80 23.73 -24.45
C ALA A 12 -40.57 24.43 -25.06
N PRO A 13 -39.99 23.92 -26.16
CA PRO A 13 -38.93 24.63 -26.86
C PRO A 13 -39.52 25.89 -27.50
N VAL A 14 -39.06 27.07 -27.07
CA VAL A 14 -39.29 28.33 -27.82
C VAL A 14 -38.83 28.09 -29.25
N ALA A 15 -39.62 28.50 -30.26
CA ALA A 15 -39.29 28.27 -31.68
C ALA A 15 -37.87 28.69 -32.09
N GLN A 16 -37.30 29.69 -31.38
CA GLN A 16 -35.92 30.15 -31.52
C GLN A 16 -34.87 29.09 -31.12
N HIS A 17 -35.12 28.27 -30.09
CA HIS A 17 -34.21 27.18 -29.69
C HIS A 17 -34.20 26.04 -30.72
N ARG A 18 -35.36 25.75 -31.32
CA ARG A 18 -35.45 24.78 -32.43
C ARG A 18 -34.66 25.27 -33.65
N ALA A 19 -34.84 26.54 -34.04
CA ALA A 19 -34.11 27.11 -35.17
C ALA A 19 -32.58 27.07 -34.95
N LEU A 20 -32.13 27.42 -33.74
CA LEU A 20 -30.72 27.34 -33.36
C LEU A 20 -30.19 25.89 -33.43
N ALA A 21 -30.91 24.93 -32.87
CA ALA A 21 -30.52 23.52 -32.89
C ALA A 21 -30.37 22.99 -34.33
N LEU A 22 -31.31 23.33 -35.21
CA LEU A 22 -31.25 22.93 -36.63
C LEU A 22 -30.10 23.62 -37.38
N ALA A 23 -29.82 24.89 -37.08
CA ALA A 23 -28.68 25.61 -37.65
C ALA A 23 -27.34 25.01 -37.20
N LEU A 24 -27.21 24.69 -35.91
CA LEU A 24 -26.03 24.02 -35.35
C LEU A 24 -25.84 22.62 -35.98
N ALA A 25 -26.92 21.84 -36.15
CA ALA A 25 -26.83 20.55 -36.84
C ALA A 25 -26.28 20.68 -38.26
N ARG A 26 -26.66 21.73 -39.01
CA ARG A 26 -26.21 21.96 -40.39
C ARG A 26 -24.77 22.44 -40.49
N HIS A 27 -24.34 23.31 -39.58
CA HIS A 27 -23.13 24.12 -39.78
C HIS A 27 -22.03 23.89 -38.74
N SER A 28 -22.34 23.34 -37.56
CA SER A 28 -21.33 23.15 -36.52
C SER A 28 -20.30 22.10 -36.92
N THR A 29 -19.03 22.40 -36.67
CA THR A 29 -17.90 21.48 -36.75
C THR A 29 -17.44 21.00 -35.37
N ASP A 30 -17.98 21.59 -34.28
CA ASP A 30 -17.64 21.21 -32.91
C ASP A 30 -18.33 19.89 -32.52
N PRO A 31 -17.57 18.81 -32.23
CA PRO A 31 -18.13 17.54 -31.79
C PRO A 31 -18.95 17.65 -30.50
N ALA A 32 -18.58 18.53 -29.57
CA ALA A 32 -19.31 18.68 -28.30
C ALA A 32 -20.70 19.28 -28.50
N ALA A 33 -20.80 20.32 -29.33
CA ALA A 33 -22.08 20.86 -29.77
C ALA A 33 -22.94 19.81 -30.50
N LEU A 34 -22.35 19.04 -31.41
CA LEU A 34 -23.09 18.01 -32.15
C LEU A 34 -23.60 16.87 -31.26
N ARG A 35 -22.80 16.42 -30.28
CA ARG A 35 -23.24 15.44 -29.27
C ARG A 35 -24.41 15.96 -28.43
N THR A 36 -24.37 17.24 -28.05
CA THR A 36 -25.45 17.88 -27.29
C THR A 36 -26.77 17.90 -28.08
N LEU A 37 -26.72 18.00 -29.42
CA LEU A 37 -27.93 17.93 -30.24
C LEU A 37 -28.58 16.53 -30.23
N LEU A 38 -27.79 15.46 -30.03
CA LEU A 38 -28.29 14.09 -29.99
C LEU A 38 -29.06 13.77 -28.69
N THR A 39 -28.92 14.60 -27.64
CA THR A 39 -29.70 14.47 -26.40
C THR A 39 -31.06 15.15 -26.47
N VAL A 40 -31.42 15.76 -27.62
CA VAL A 40 -32.72 16.40 -27.81
C VAL A 40 -33.78 15.34 -28.14
N HIS A 41 -34.70 15.11 -27.20
CA HIS A 41 -35.73 14.07 -27.34
C HIS A 41 -37.10 14.57 -27.84
N HIS A 42 -37.31 15.89 -27.93
CA HIS A 42 -38.61 16.44 -28.33
C HIS A 42 -38.95 16.06 -29.78
N PRO A 43 -40.10 15.41 -30.06
CA PRO A 43 -40.42 14.82 -31.38
C PRO A 43 -40.28 15.81 -32.55
N ASP A 44 -40.81 17.03 -32.39
CA ASP A 44 -40.79 18.07 -33.43
C ASP A 44 -39.40 18.58 -33.82
N THR A 45 -38.39 18.32 -32.98
CA THR A 45 -37.01 18.79 -33.18
C THR A 45 -36.08 17.62 -33.47
N ALA A 46 -36.26 16.49 -32.79
CA ALA A 46 -35.42 15.30 -32.91
C ALA A 46 -35.44 14.68 -34.32
N GLY A 47 -36.62 14.60 -34.95
CA GLY A 47 -36.76 14.06 -36.31
C GLY A 47 -35.97 14.89 -37.36
N PRO A 48 -36.22 16.21 -37.45
CA PRO A 48 -35.47 17.07 -38.36
C PRO A 48 -33.96 17.14 -38.07
N LEU A 49 -33.54 17.13 -36.80
CA LEU A 49 -32.12 17.05 -36.43
C LEU A 49 -31.48 15.77 -36.98
N THR A 50 -32.13 14.63 -36.78
CA THR A 50 -31.66 13.33 -37.23
C THR A 50 -31.49 13.30 -38.76
N GLN A 51 -32.47 13.83 -39.51
CA GLN A 51 -32.39 13.92 -40.98
C GLN A 51 -31.24 14.81 -41.45
N ILE A 52 -31.04 15.97 -40.80
CA ILE A 52 -29.94 16.89 -41.13
C ILE A 52 -28.59 16.21 -40.89
N LEU A 53 -28.42 15.57 -39.74
CA LEU A 53 -27.16 14.90 -39.41
C LEU A 53 -26.90 13.69 -40.32
N ASP A 54 -27.92 12.89 -40.65
CA ASP A 54 -27.78 11.75 -41.57
C ASP A 54 -27.38 12.20 -42.99
N ALA A 55 -27.88 13.36 -43.44
CA ALA A 55 -27.53 13.93 -44.74
C ALA A 55 -26.10 14.49 -44.82
N ARG A 56 -25.45 14.84 -43.70
CA ARG A 56 -24.12 15.49 -43.71
C ARG A 56 -23.02 14.60 -44.27
N ALA A 57 -22.33 15.08 -45.30
CA ALA A 57 -21.24 14.34 -45.94
C ALA A 57 -20.11 13.95 -44.97
N THR A 58 -19.81 14.81 -43.99
CA THR A 58 -18.78 14.60 -42.98
C THR A 58 -19.34 14.79 -41.57
N LEU A 59 -19.06 13.81 -40.72
CA LEU A 59 -19.31 13.84 -39.28
C LEU A 59 -18.07 13.31 -38.57
N PRO A 60 -17.69 13.89 -37.42
CA PRO A 60 -16.74 13.25 -36.50
C PRO A 60 -17.17 11.81 -36.19
N LEU A 61 -16.20 10.90 -36.06
CA LEU A 61 -16.49 9.47 -35.91
C LEU A 61 -17.30 9.17 -34.64
N ASP A 62 -17.01 9.85 -33.53
CA ASP A 62 -17.74 9.74 -32.26
C ASP A 62 -19.21 10.19 -32.38
N VAL A 63 -19.48 11.26 -33.14
CA VAL A 63 -20.85 11.73 -33.42
C VAL A 63 -21.57 10.74 -34.32
N LEU A 64 -20.87 10.18 -35.31
CA LEU A 64 -21.41 9.18 -36.24
C LEU A 64 -21.74 7.86 -35.52
N THR A 65 -20.86 7.36 -34.64
CA THR A 65 -21.12 6.15 -33.84
C THR A 65 -22.29 6.38 -32.89
N THR A 66 -22.36 7.54 -32.22
CA THR A 66 -23.50 7.89 -31.36
C THR A 66 -24.80 7.90 -32.15
N LEU A 67 -24.82 8.54 -33.33
CA LEU A 67 -26.00 8.62 -34.19
C LEU A 67 -26.46 7.22 -34.62
N VAL A 68 -25.55 6.36 -35.07
CA VAL A 68 -25.88 4.99 -35.50
C VAL A 68 -26.40 4.13 -34.33
N ALA A 69 -25.86 4.30 -33.12
CA ALA A 69 -26.30 3.56 -31.94
C ALA A 69 -27.74 3.89 -31.54
N HIS A 70 -28.12 5.17 -31.58
CA HIS A 70 -29.46 5.62 -31.20
C HIS A 70 -30.49 5.55 -32.34
N ARG A 71 -30.04 5.53 -33.60
CA ARG A 71 -30.88 5.52 -34.81
C ARG A 71 -30.41 4.46 -35.83
N PRO A 72 -30.47 3.17 -35.49
CA PRO A 72 -29.96 2.09 -36.33
C PRO A 72 -30.67 1.96 -37.69
N GLU A 73 -31.88 2.52 -37.83
CA GLU A 73 -32.67 2.55 -39.07
C GLU A 73 -32.02 3.37 -40.20
N LEU A 74 -31.11 4.31 -39.87
CA LEU A 74 -30.50 5.22 -40.82
C LEU A 74 -29.50 4.50 -41.74
N GLN A 75 -29.81 4.44 -43.03
CA GLN A 75 -28.98 3.72 -44.00
C GLN A 75 -27.72 4.50 -44.38
N ILE A 76 -27.78 5.83 -44.48
CA ILE A 76 -26.65 6.66 -44.93
C ILE A 76 -25.56 6.66 -43.86
N SER A 77 -25.88 7.03 -42.62
CA SER A 77 -24.92 7.03 -41.50
C SER A 77 -24.37 5.64 -41.19
N THR A 78 -25.23 4.60 -41.18
CA THR A 78 -24.75 3.21 -40.98
C THR A 78 -23.82 2.78 -42.11
N GLY A 79 -24.14 3.15 -43.36
CA GLY A 79 -23.30 2.88 -44.53
C GLY A 79 -21.95 3.60 -44.47
N ARG A 80 -21.90 4.82 -43.95
CA ARG A 80 -20.65 5.57 -43.74
C ARG A 80 -19.79 4.94 -42.64
N LEU A 81 -20.37 4.62 -41.48
CA LEU A 81 -19.63 3.94 -40.42
C LEU A 81 -19.09 2.59 -40.91
N ARG A 82 -19.90 1.83 -41.66
CA ARG A 82 -19.46 0.61 -42.33
C ARG A 82 -18.28 0.85 -43.27
N ALA A 83 -18.30 1.90 -44.09
CA ALA A 83 -17.21 2.20 -45.02
C ALA A 83 -15.91 2.59 -44.29
N LEU A 84 -16.00 3.28 -43.16
CA LEU A 84 -14.84 3.59 -42.31
C LEU A 84 -14.27 2.32 -41.66
N LEU A 85 -15.13 1.42 -41.16
CA LEU A 85 -14.70 0.15 -40.58
C LEU A 85 -14.10 -0.81 -41.63
N PHE A 86 -14.53 -0.71 -42.89
CA PHE A 86 -14.13 -1.60 -43.98
C PHE A 86 -13.72 -0.81 -45.23
N PRO A 87 -12.55 -0.12 -45.22
CA PRO A 87 -12.13 0.72 -46.32
C PRO A 87 -11.74 -0.08 -47.59
N THR A 88 -11.34 -1.34 -47.42
CA THR A 88 -10.76 -2.18 -48.48
C THR A 88 -11.51 -3.49 -48.74
N THR A 89 -12.58 -3.76 -47.98
CA THR A 89 -13.31 -5.05 -48.00
C THR A 89 -14.81 -4.87 -47.94
N ASP A 90 -15.57 -5.92 -48.26
CA ASP A 90 -17.02 -5.92 -48.08
C ASP A 90 -17.41 -5.80 -46.59
N GLY A 91 -18.04 -4.67 -46.27
CA GLY A 91 -18.49 -4.36 -44.91
C GLY A 91 -19.90 -4.85 -44.59
N CYS A 92 -20.21 -4.94 -43.30
CA CYS A 92 -21.52 -5.37 -42.80
C CYS A 92 -22.23 -4.27 -42.00
N HIS A 93 -23.44 -3.87 -42.44
CA HIS A 93 -24.25 -2.87 -41.73
C HIS A 93 -24.64 -3.33 -40.32
N ARG A 94 -24.91 -4.62 -40.14
CA ARG A 94 -25.21 -5.19 -38.81
C ARG A 94 -24.00 -5.10 -37.89
N PHE A 95 -22.79 -5.36 -38.40
CA PHE A 95 -21.54 -5.18 -37.66
C PHE A 95 -21.30 -3.72 -37.28
N ALA A 96 -21.48 -2.78 -38.21
CA ALA A 96 -21.32 -1.34 -37.92
C ALA A 96 -22.27 -0.87 -36.81
N ARG A 97 -23.53 -1.35 -36.81
CA ARG A 97 -24.48 -1.10 -35.72
C ARG A 97 -24.03 -1.74 -34.40
N THR A 98 -23.49 -2.95 -34.42
CA THR A 98 -22.96 -3.62 -33.22
C THR A 98 -21.79 -2.85 -32.61
N ILE A 99 -20.86 -2.31 -33.41
CA ILE A 99 -19.75 -1.48 -32.91
C ILE A 99 -20.27 -0.18 -32.28
N ALA A 100 -21.20 0.50 -32.95
CA ALA A 100 -21.84 1.70 -32.41
C ALA A 100 -22.60 1.42 -31.11
N ALA A 101 -23.35 0.31 -31.06
CA ALA A 101 -24.07 -0.14 -29.87
C ALA A 101 -23.11 -0.49 -28.73
N LEU A 102 -21.98 -1.15 -28.99
CA LEU A 102 -20.99 -1.46 -27.96
C LEU A 102 -20.52 -0.21 -27.19
N GLU A 103 -20.31 0.90 -27.89
CA GLU A 103 -19.85 2.15 -27.26
C GLU A 103 -20.97 2.89 -26.51
N HIS A 104 -22.16 3.00 -27.11
CA HIS A 104 -23.19 3.94 -26.62
C HIS A 104 -24.49 3.30 -26.12
N ARG A 105 -24.77 2.05 -26.53
CA ARG A 105 -26.00 1.30 -26.22
C ARG A 105 -25.75 -0.21 -26.11
N PRO A 106 -24.95 -0.66 -25.13
CA PRO A 106 -24.59 -2.07 -24.99
C PRO A 106 -25.81 -2.97 -24.73
N ASP A 107 -26.89 -2.42 -24.17
CA ASP A 107 -28.20 -3.05 -24.02
C ASP A 107 -28.84 -3.49 -25.35
N ALA A 108 -28.48 -2.84 -26.45
CA ALA A 108 -29.04 -3.09 -27.78
C ALA A 108 -28.22 -4.10 -28.61
N ILE A 109 -27.15 -4.68 -28.05
CA ILE A 109 -26.32 -5.66 -28.74
C ILE A 109 -27.08 -6.98 -28.90
N ASP A 110 -27.10 -7.47 -30.13
CA ASP A 110 -27.65 -8.79 -30.45
C ASP A 110 -26.65 -9.90 -30.11
N ALA A 111 -26.86 -10.54 -28.96
CA ALA A 111 -26.02 -11.64 -28.47
C ALA A 111 -25.98 -12.85 -29.43
N ALA A 112 -27.02 -13.09 -30.24
CA ALA A 112 -27.03 -14.16 -31.22
C ALA A 112 -26.16 -13.82 -32.44
N PHE A 113 -25.98 -12.53 -32.76
CA PHE A 113 -25.15 -12.12 -33.88
C PHE A 113 -23.65 -12.23 -33.58
N ILE A 114 -23.22 -11.85 -32.37
CA ILE A 114 -21.79 -11.82 -32.00
C ILE A 114 -21.13 -13.21 -32.00
N THR A 115 -21.92 -14.28 -31.93
CA THR A 115 -21.45 -15.69 -31.96
C THR A 115 -21.40 -16.28 -33.37
N THR A 116 -21.81 -15.53 -34.40
CA THR A 116 -21.85 -16.04 -35.78
C THR A 116 -20.49 -15.95 -36.47
N ASP A 117 -20.18 -16.90 -37.36
CA ASP A 117 -19.03 -16.82 -38.27
C ASP A 117 -19.00 -15.52 -39.08
N ARG A 118 -20.19 -14.99 -39.38
CA ARG A 118 -20.34 -13.71 -40.07
C ARG A 118 -19.79 -12.56 -39.23
N PHE A 119 -20.09 -12.52 -37.93
CA PHE A 119 -19.51 -11.52 -37.03
C PHE A 119 -18.00 -11.68 -36.96
N HIS A 120 -17.48 -12.88 -36.68
CA HIS A 120 -16.04 -13.12 -36.55
C HIS A 120 -15.27 -12.76 -37.83
N ARG A 121 -15.81 -13.09 -39.02
CA ARG A 121 -15.18 -12.70 -40.29
C ARG A 121 -15.08 -11.19 -40.46
N HIS A 122 -16.12 -10.45 -40.09
CA HIS A 122 -16.09 -8.98 -40.16
C HIS A 122 -15.24 -8.37 -39.04
N ALA A 123 -15.21 -8.98 -37.85
CA ALA A 123 -14.33 -8.58 -36.76
C ALA A 123 -12.84 -8.73 -37.13
N ALA A 124 -12.47 -9.80 -37.83
CA ALA A 124 -11.11 -10.04 -38.32
C ALA A 124 -10.65 -8.99 -39.34
N ASN A 125 -11.57 -8.55 -40.22
CA ASN A 125 -11.26 -7.67 -41.35
C ASN A 125 -11.51 -6.17 -41.07
N ALA A 126 -12.09 -5.82 -39.92
CA ALA A 126 -12.34 -4.44 -39.57
C ALA A 126 -11.04 -3.68 -39.34
N ASN A 127 -10.98 -2.42 -39.79
CA ASN A 127 -9.82 -1.55 -39.60
C ASN A 127 -9.55 -1.31 -38.10
N PRO A 128 -8.36 -1.66 -37.59
CA PRO A 128 -8.08 -1.61 -36.15
C PRO A 128 -8.06 -0.19 -35.59
N GLU A 129 -7.50 0.79 -36.32
CA GLU A 129 -7.47 2.18 -35.87
C GLU A 129 -8.88 2.76 -35.73
N THR A 130 -9.75 2.44 -36.68
CA THR A 130 -11.16 2.87 -36.65
C THR A 130 -11.91 2.21 -35.51
N LEU A 131 -11.62 0.94 -35.18
CA LEU A 131 -12.18 0.28 -34.00
C LEU A 131 -11.75 0.98 -32.71
N VAL A 132 -10.45 1.30 -32.56
CA VAL A 132 -9.94 2.02 -31.38
C VAL A 132 -10.62 3.38 -31.23
N GLN A 133 -10.74 4.13 -32.32
CA GLN A 133 -11.39 5.45 -32.29
C GLN A 133 -12.91 5.34 -32.01
N ALA A 134 -13.58 4.35 -32.60
CA ALA A 134 -15.03 4.14 -32.40
C ALA A 134 -15.37 3.63 -30.99
N LEU A 135 -14.44 2.94 -30.33
CA LEU A 135 -14.61 2.33 -29.01
C LEU A 135 -13.78 3.05 -27.94
N THR A 136 -13.54 4.35 -28.12
CA THR A 136 -12.63 5.13 -27.25
C THR A 136 -13.05 5.04 -25.78
N GLY A 137 -14.33 5.22 -25.46
CA GLY A 137 -14.83 5.12 -24.10
C GLY A 137 -14.79 3.69 -23.57
N THR A 138 -15.17 2.70 -24.37
CA THR A 138 -15.11 1.28 -23.99
C THR A 138 -13.70 0.81 -23.67
N LEU A 139 -12.70 1.22 -24.46
CA LEU A 139 -11.30 0.81 -24.28
C LEU A 139 -10.56 1.64 -23.22
N ALA A 140 -11.08 2.81 -22.87
CA ALA A 140 -10.53 3.65 -21.79
C ALA A 140 -11.00 3.25 -20.39
N CYS A 141 -11.96 2.32 -20.27
CA CYS A 141 -12.43 1.81 -18.98
C CYS A 141 -11.36 0.94 -18.29
N ASP A 142 -11.39 0.90 -16.95
CA ASP A 142 -10.56 -0.03 -16.17
C ASP A 142 -11.06 -1.47 -16.23
N GLN A 143 -12.40 -1.64 -16.27
CA GLN A 143 -13.07 -2.93 -16.39
C GLN A 143 -14.27 -2.83 -17.33
N LEU A 144 -14.53 -3.91 -18.08
CA LEU A 144 -15.70 -4.01 -18.93
C LEU A 144 -16.92 -4.43 -18.13
N THR A 145 -18.05 -3.80 -18.41
CA THR A 145 -19.35 -4.20 -17.87
C THR A 145 -19.80 -5.55 -18.47
N PRO A 146 -20.67 -6.31 -17.78
CA PRO A 146 -21.12 -7.64 -18.25
C PRO A 146 -21.77 -7.67 -19.64
N ASP A 147 -22.38 -6.57 -20.05
CA ASP A 147 -23.01 -6.37 -21.36
C ASP A 147 -22.00 -6.05 -22.48
N ARG A 148 -20.82 -5.51 -22.13
CA ARG A 148 -19.75 -5.17 -23.09
C ARG A 148 -18.76 -6.30 -23.30
N LEU A 149 -18.43 -7.02 -22.22
CA LEU A 149 -17.39 -8.06 -22.20
C LEU A 149 -17.53 -9.11 -23.32
N PRO A 150 -18.71 -9.73 -23.57
CA PRO A 150 -18.84 -10.78 -24.59
C PRO A 150 -18.51 -10.29 -26.00
N THR A 151 -18.85 -9.04 -26.31
CA THR A 151 -18.64 -8.47 -27.65
C THR A 151 -17.17 -8.11 -27.86
N VAL A 152 -16.50 -7.52 -26.84
CA VAL A 152 -15.07 -7.23 -26.91
C VAL A 152 -14.26 -8.53 -27.01
N GLU A 153 -14.65 -9.57 -26.29
CA GLU A 153 -14.05 -10.91 -26.43
C GLU A 153 -14.23 -11.49 -27.83
N ALA A 154 -15.44 -11.41 -28.39
CA ALA A 154 -15.70 -11.91 -29.73
C ALA A 154 -14.89 -11.14 -30.79
N LEU A 155 -14.68 -9.83 -30.61
CA LEU A 155 -13.78 -9.01 -31.44
C LEU A 155 -12.33 -9.47 -31.29
N LEU A 156 -11.86 -9.65 -30.06
CA LEU A 156 -10.48 -10.06 -29.78
C LEU A 156 -10.16 -11.46 -30.31
N ASN A 157 -11.07 -12.42 -30.14
CA ASN A 157 -10.90 -13.81 -30.56
C ASN A 157 -10.90 -13.97 -32.10
N ALA A 158 -11.53 -13.05 -32.82
CA ALA A 158 -11.58 -13.08 -34.28
C ALA A 158 -10.30 -12.56 -34.95
N ARG A 159 -9.41 -11.90 -34.20
CA ARG A 159 -8.26 -11.17 -34.76
C ARG A 159 -6.95 -11.93 -34.54
N ASP A 160 -6.05 -11.83 -35.49
CA ASP A 160 -4.76 -12.54 -35.48
C ASP A 160 -3.74 -11.81 -34.59
N ARG A 161 -3.19 -12.53 -33.61
CA ARG A 161 -2.19 -11.98 -32.66
C ARG A 161 -0.78 -11.89 -33.25
N GLN A 162 -0.55 -12.40 -34.45
CA GLN A 162 0.77 -12.35 -35.10
C GLN A 162 1.05 -11.05 -35.85
N GLN A 163 0.04 -10.20 -36.06
CA GLN A 163 0.21 -8.90 -36.70
C GLN A 163 0.05 -7.75 -35.68
N PRO A 164 0.78 -6.62 -35.86
CA PRO A 164 0.59 -5.44 -35.03
C PRO A 164 -0.85 -4.92 -35.16
N ASP A 165 -1.56 -4.84 -34.04
CA ASP A 165 -2.96 -4.47 -34.01
C ASP A 165 -3.26 -3.61 -32.76
N PRO A 166 -3.44 -2.28 -32.92
CA PRO A 166 -3.64 -1.39 -31.79
C PRO A 166 -4.93 -1.68 -31.01
N PHE A 167 -5.91 -2.37 -31.61
CA PHE A 167 -7.08 -2.83 -30.87
C PHE A 167 -6.73 -3.99 -29.93
N ILE A 168 -5.93 -4.96 -30.39
CA ILE A 168 -5.47 -6.09 -29.56
C ILE A 168 -4.65 -5.58 -28.37
N ASP A 169 -3.73 -4.64 -28.61
CA ASP A 169 -2.84 -4.08 -27.60
C ASP A 169 -3.60 -3.42 -26.44
N LEU A 170 -4.76 -2.80 -26.72
CA LEU A 170 -5.61 -2.17 -25.72
C LEU A 170 -6.65 -3.14 -25.12
N ALA A 171 -7.28 -3.97 -25.95
CA ALA A 171 -8.39 -4.82 -25.53
C ALA A 171 -7.94 -6.07 -24.76
N ALA A 172 -6.80 -6.68 -25.12
CA ALA A 172 -6.36 -7.93 -24.48
C ALA A 172 -6.03 -7.76 -22.99
N PRO A 173 -5.28 -6.72 -22.55
CA PRO A 173 -5.07 -6.46 -21.13
C PRO A 173 -6.38 -6.14 -20.41
N LEU A 174 -7.29 -5.39 -21.03
CA LEU A 174 -8.58 -5.01 -20.45
C LEU A 174 -9.49 -6.22 -20.20
N VAL A 175 -9.63 -7.12 -21.19
CA VAL A 175 -10.39 -8.37 -21.04
C VAL A 175 -9.78 -9.26 -19.96
N THR A 176 -8.44 -9.38 -19.94
CA THR A 176 -7.74 -10.17 -18.93
C THR A 176 -7.99 -9.65 -17.51
N ARG A 177 -7.86 -8.33 -17.30
CA ARG A 177 -8.17 -7.67 -16.03
C ARG A 177 -9.64 -7.86 -15.62
N THR A 178 -10.57 -7.69 -16.56
CA THR A 178 -12.01 -7.85 -16.29
C THR A 178 -12.35 -9.29 -15.87
N LYS A 179 -11.83 -10.30 -16.58
CA LYS A 179 -12.05 -11.71 -16.23
C LYS A 179 -11.47 -12.06 -14.86
N HIS A 180 -10.27 -11.58 -14.57
CA HIS A 180 -9.65 -11.75 -13.25
C HIS A 180 -10.51 -11.15 -12.14
N ALA A 181 -11.00 -9.92 -12.33
CA ALA A 181 -11.89 -9.25 -11.38
C ALA A 181 -13.20 -10.01 -11.14
N ILE A 182 -13.82 -10.55 -12.20
CA ILE A 182 -15.04 -11.38 -12.08
C ILE A 182 -14.77 -12.63 -11.24
N LEU A 183 -13.65 -13.31 -11.48
CA LEU A 183 -13.27 -14.51 -10.72
C LEU A 183 -13.00 -14.20 -9.24
N VAL A 184 -12.41 -13.04 -8.97
CA VAL A 184 -11.99 -12.62 -7.62
C VAL A 184 -13.12 -11.96 -6.82
N ALA A 185 -14.15 -11.40 -7.45
CA ALA A 185 -15.22 -10.67 -6.78
C ALA A 185 -15.86 -11.40 -5.57
N PRO A 186 -16.16 -12.72 -5.61
CA PRO A 186 -16.68 -13.44 -4.45
C PRO A 186 -15.68 -13.47 -3.28
N LEU A 187 -14.37 -13.53 -3.56
CA LEU A 187 -13.31 -13.50 -2.55
C LEU A 187 -13.15 -12.10 -1.97
N THR A 188 -13.30 -11.05 -2.78
CA THR A 188 -13.23 -9.65 -2.32
C THR A 188 -14.41 -9.29 -1.40
N GLU A 189 -15.61 -9.78 -1.70
CA GLU A 189 -16.77 -9.63 -0.81
C GLU A 189 -16.56 -10.38 0.52
N GLN A 190 -16.04 -11.61 0.47
CA GLN A 190 -15.66 -12.35 1.68
C GLN A 190 -14.51 -11.69 2.45
N ARG A 191 -13.55 -11.08 1.75
CA ARG A 191 -12.43 -10.33 2.32
C ARG A 191 -12.91 -9.19 3.18
N ALA A 192 -13.89 -8.39 2.73
CA ALA A 192 -14.44 -7.30 3.54
C ALA A 192 -15.01 -7.84 4.87
N ALA A 193 -15.84 -8.88 4.81
CA ALA A 193 -16.43 -9.50 6.00
C ALA A 193 -15.39 -10.19 6.90
N ILE A 194 -14.34 -10.80 6.35
CA ILE A 194 -13.24 -11.40 7.14
C ILE A 194 -12.38 -10.32 7.77
N LEU A 195 -12.06 -9.25 7.05
CA LEU A 195 -11.30 -8.14 7.59
C LEU A 195 -12.09 -7.43 8.68
N ASP A 196 -13.42 -7.32 8.57
CA ASP A 196 -14.30 -6.79 9.60
C ASP A 196 -14.37 -7.74 10.81
N ASP A 197 -14.59 -9.04 10.61
CA ASP A 197 -14.59 -10.06 11.68
C ASP A 197 -13.23 -10.12 12.41
N TYR A 198 -12.11 -10.11 11.67
CA TYR A 198 -10.76 -10.11 12.23
C TYR A 198 -10.37 -8.76 12.82
N ALA A 199 -10.83 -7.63 12.28
CA ALA A 199 -10.64 -6.34 12.92
C ALA A 199 -11.37 -6.30 14.26
N ALA A 200 -12.55 -6.92 14.35
CA ALA A 200 -13.34 -7.05 15.57
C ALA A 200 -12.74 -8.04 16.59
N GLN A 201 -12.18 -9.17 16.15
CA GLN A 201 -11.68 -10.24 17.03
C GLN A 201 -10.17 -10.17 17.30
N HIS A 202 -9.38 -9.67 16.36
CA HIS A 202 -7.91 -9.83 16.34
C HIS A 202 -7.12 -8.55 16.01
N GLY A 203 -7.77 -7.42 15.70
CA GLY A 203 -7.30 -6.09 16.09
C GLY A 203 -5.88 -5.61 15.73
N GLY A 204 -5.15 -6.22 14.80
CA GLY A 204 -3.79 -5.77 14.44
C GLY A 204 -3.21 -6.47 13.22
N LEU A 205 -3.56 -7.75 13.04
CA LEU A 205 -3.18 -8.54 11.88
C LEU A 205 -3.95 -8.19 10.60
N THR A 206 -4.90 -7.25 10.63
CA THR A 206 -5.73 -6.86 9.48
C THR A 206 -4.89 -6.59 8.25
N ARG A 207 -3.70 -5.99 8.38
CA ARG A 207 -2.79 -5.73 7.24
C ARG A 207 -2.04 -6.95 6.74
N ALA A 208 -1.58 -7.82 7.63
CA ALA A 208 -0.93 -9.06 7.22
C ALA A 208 -1.93 -10.00 6.55
N ILE A 209 -3.16 -10.04 7.07
CA ILE A 209 -4.29 -10.79 6.51
C ILE A 209 -4.73 -10.17 5.19
N GLU A 210 -4.79 -8.85 5.10
CA GLU A 210 -5.12 -8.17 3.85
C GLU A 210 -4.07 -8.41 2.77
N ALA A 211 -2.78 -8.36 3.12
CA ALA A 211 -1.69 -8.68 2.20
C ALA A 211 -1.71 -10.16 1.78
N PHE A 212 -2.04 -11.05 2.72
CA PHE A 212 -2.31 -12.46 2.42
C PHE A 212 -3.46 -12.59 1.44
N LEU A 213 -4.65 -12.07 1.76
CA LEU A 213 -5.86 -12.14 0.93
C LEU A 213 -5.60 -11.55 -0.47
N ALA A 214 -4.94 -10.41 -0.57
CA ALA A 214 -4.58 -9.81 -1.85
C ALA A 214 -3.65 -10.70 -2.70
N ARG A 215 -2.71 -11.42 -2.07
CA ARG A 215 -1.88 -12.40 -2.78
C ARG A 215 -2.63 -13.68 -3.14
N VAL A 216 -3.59 -14.12 -2.33
CA VAL A 216 -4.50 -15.23 -2.70
C VAL A 216 -5.29 -14.85 -3.95
N GLU A 217 -5.91 -13.66 -3.94
CA GLU A 217 -6.63 -13.10 -5.09
C GLU A 217 -5.74 -13.01 -6.35
N ALA A 218 -4.46 -12.65 -6.19
CA ALA A 218 -3.50 -12.58 -7.29
C ALA A 218 -3.18 -13.95 -7.92
N THR A 219 -3.36 -15.06 -7.19
CA THR A 219 -3.13 -16.42 -7.71
C THR A 219 -4.33 -17.04 -8.43
N VAL A 220 -5.49 -16.38 -8.38
CA VAL A 220 -6.73 -16.89 -8.99
C VAL A 220 -6.72 -16.61 -10.49
N HIS A 221 -6.67 -17.66 -11.30
CA HIS A 221 -6.74 -17.54 -12.77
C HIS A 221 -7.89 -18.35 -13.37
N THR A 222 -8.46 -19.28 -12.62
CA THR A 222 -9.52 -20.20 -13.04
C THR A 222 -10.62 -20.31 -11.97
N SER A 223 -11.79 -20.81 -12.37
CA SER A 223 -12.88 -21.10 -11.41
C SER A 223 -12.51 -22.20 -10.40
N ALA A 224 -11.56 -23.08 -10.72
CA ALA A 224 -11.03 -24.06 -9.77
C ALA A 224 -10.14 -23.41 -8.70
N ASP A 225 -9.35 -22.39 -9.08
CA ASP A 225 -8.56 -21.60 -8.14
C ASP A 225 -9.46 -20.84 -7.17
N VAL A 226 -10.64 -20.37 -7.62
CA VAL A 226 -11.64 -19.73 -6.75
C VAL A 226 -12.07 -20.68 -5.64
N ALA A 227 -12.39 -21.94 -5.94
CA ALA A 227 -12.81 -22.91 -4.92
C ALA A 227 -11.70 -23.17 -3.89
N ALA A 228 -10.46 -23.36 -4.36
CA ALA A 228 -9.29 -23.56 -3.48
C ALA A 228 -9.00 -22.31 -2.63
N ALA A 229 -9.08 -21.12 -3.22
CA ALA A 229 -8.94 -19.86 -2.52
C ALA A 229 -10.06 -19.66 -1.48
N THR A 230 -11.32 -19.95 -1.81
CA THR A 230 -12.45 -19.87 -0.90
C THR A 230 -12.31 -20.82 0.28
N GLU A 231 -11.85 -22.06 0.08
CA GLU A 231 -11.59 -22.99 1.18
C GLU A 231 -10.50 -22.44 2.11
N MET A 232 -9.43 -21.89 1.54
CA MET A 232 -8.34 -21.29 2.29
C MET A 232 -8.78 -20.04 3.07
N VAL A 233 -9.59 -19.19 2.45
CA VAL A 233 -10.18 -17.97 3.04
C VAL A 233 -11.17 -18.33 4.16
N ASN A 234 -12.02 -19.34 3.97
CA ASN A 234 -12.95 -19.82 4.99
C ASN A 234 -12.22 -20.44 6.19
N SER A 235 -11.05 -21.05 5.95
CA SER A 235 -10.24 -21.60 7.03
C SER A 235 -9.74 -20.57 8.04
N LEU A 236 -9.78 -19.26 7.68
CA LEU A 236 -9.52 -18.15 8.59
C LEU A 236 -10.72 -17.86 9.52
N ARG A 237 -11.96 -18.15 9.10
CA ARG A 237 -13.19 -17.81 9.87
C ARG A 237 -13.42 -18.73 11.07
N ASP A 238 -12.85 -19.93 11.08
CA ASP A 238 -12.94 -20.88 12.20
C ASP A 238 -12.04 -20.43 13.37
N GLY A 239 -12.48 -19.39 14.09
CA GLY A 239 -11.89 -18.94 15.35
C GLY A 239 -12.02 -20.01 16.46
N PRO A 240 -11.20 -19.96 17.53
CA PRO A 240 -11.49 -20.76 18.72
C PRO A 240 -12.85 -20.34 19.32
N PRO A 241 -13.53 -21.24 20.06
CA PRO A 241 -14.80 -20.90 20.71
C PRO A 241 -14.63 -19.67 21.62
N THR A 242 -15.57 -18.75 21.49
CA THR A 242 -15.63 -17.51 22.27
C THR A 242 -15.81 -17.77 23.77
N ASN A 243 -15.15 -16.94 24.58
CA ASN A 243 -15.56 -16.52 25.93
C ASN A 243 -15.63 -17.55 27.09
N ALA A 244 -14.93 -18.69 27.08
CA ALA A 244 -14.98 -19.63 28.22
C ALA A 244 -13.77 -19.61 29.19
N CYS A 245 -12.59 -19.09 28.81
CA CYS A 245 -11.41 -19.13 29.70
C CYS A 245 -11.11 -17.78 30.38
N ARG A 246 -12.06 -17.27 31.17
CA ARG A 246 -11.72 -16.47 32.35
C ARG A 246 -11.51 -17.45 33.51
N ALA A 247 -10.36 -18.11 33.55
CA ALA A 247 -9.98 -18.88 34.73
C ALA A 247 -8.53 -18.56 35.08
N GLN A 248 -8.36 -18.10 36.31
CA GLN A 248 -7.11 -17.82 37.00
C GLN A 248 -6.13 -18.99 36.82
N ALA A 249 -5.07 -18.79 36.04
CA ALA A 249 -3.88 -19.62 36.14
C ALA A 249 -2.84 -18.83 36.96
N PRO A 250 -2.28 -19.41 38.04
CA PRO A 250 -1.34 -18.70 38.90
C PRO A 250 -0.04 -18.42 38.14
N HIS A 251 0.41 -17.17 38.20
CA HIS A 251 1.72 -16.74 37.73
C HIS A 251 2.83 -17.39 38.58
N SER A 252 3.43 -18.48 38.10
CA SER A 252 4.73 -18.92 38.59
C SER A 252 5.82 -18.33 37.69
N ALA A 253 6.66 -17.47 38.26
CA ALA A 253 7.95 -17.12 37.68
C ALA A 253 8.72 -18.41 37.36
N CYS A 254 9.27 -18.55 36.15
CA CYS A 254 10.19 -19.65 35.87
C CYS A 254 11.27 -19.24 34.87
N GLU A 255 12.49 -19.56 35.28
CA GLU A 255 13.80 -19.16 34.78
C GLU A 255 14.21 -19.90 33.49
N THR A 256 15.12 -19.28 32.74
CA THR A 256 15.96 -19.83 31.64
C THR A 256 15.25 -20.45 30.43
N ASP A 257 15.81 -20.24 29.22
CA ASP A 257 15.42 -21.02 28.04
C ASP A 257 15.64 -22.51 28.35
N ASP A 258 14.63 -23.34 28.11
CA ASP A 258 14.73 -24.79 28.32
C ASP A 258 15.86 -25.34 27.44
N GLU A 259 16.81 -26.06 28.04
CA GLU A 259 18.04 -26.51 27.38
C GLU A 259 17.74 -27.32 26.11
N ALA A 260 16.61 -28.04 26.11
CA ALA A 260 16.10 -28.77 24.95
C ALA A 260 15.75 -27.87 23.75
N VAL A 261 15.16 -26.68 23.99
CA VAL A 261 14.79 -25.72 22.94
C VAL A 261 16.03 -25.03 22.38
N VAL A 262 17.05 -24.80 23.22
CA VAL A 262 18.36 -24.28 22.79
C VAL A 262 19.07 -25.30 21.90
N GLN A 263 19.12 -26.57 22.32
CA GLN A 263 19.75 -27.63 21.53
C GLN A 263 19.04 -27.88 20.20
N ALA A 264 17.71 -27.91 20.19
CA ALA A 264 16.92 -28.03 18.96
C ALA A 264 17.21 -26.87 18.00
N TRP A 265 17.29 -25.64 18.53
CA TRP A 265 17.64 -24.47 17.73
C TRP A 265 19.04 -24.56 17.14
N GLU A 266 20.06 -24.86 17.93
CA GLU A 266 21.43 -24.98 17.44
C GLU A 266 21.57 -26.07 16.37
N ALA A 267 20.85 -27.19 16.51
CA ALA A 267 20.83 -28.27 15.54
C ALA A 267 20.24 -27.81 14.19
N VAL A 268 19.06 -27.16 14.21
CA VAL A 268 18.41 -26.66 12.99
C VAL A 268 19.16 -25.47 12.40
N TRP A 269 19.72 -24.61 13.25
CA TRP A 269 20.59 -23.51 12.86
C TRP A 269 21.79 -24.03 12.08
N ALA A 270 22.51 -25.02 12.63
CA ALA A 270 23.64 -25.68 11.96
C ALA A 270 23.24 -26.32 10.63
N ALA A 271 22.07 -26.98 10.57
CA ALA A 271 21.53 -27.57 9.34
C ALA A 271 21.20 -26.53 8.27
N ASN A 272 20.81 -25.31 8.66
CA ASN A 272 20.50 -24.19 7.76
C ASN A 272 21.68 -23.23 7.55
N ALA A 273 22.93 -23.72 7.57
CA ALA A 273 24.11 -22.87 7.34
C ALA A 273 24.17 -22.29 5.91
N SER A 274 23.58 -22.99 4.95
CA SER A 274 23.59 -22.62 3.53
C SER A 274 22.21 -22.69 2.89
N THR A 275 21.98 -21.83 1.91
CA THR A 275 20.85 -21.87 0.97
C THR A 275 20.91 -23.13 0.09
N TYR A 276 19.83 -23.40 -0.64
CA TYR A 276 19.74 -24.55 -1.55
C TYR A 276 20.80 -24.55 -2.67
N ASP A 277 21.28 -23.38 -3.07
CA ASP A 277 22.35 -23.17 -4.05
C ASP A 277 23.76 -23.09 -3.42
N GLY A 278 23.88 -23.32 -2.11
CA GLY A 278 25.16 -23.41 -1.40
C GLY A 278 25.75 -22.08 -0.92
N ALA A 279 25.04 -20.95 -1.08
CA ALA A 279 25.44 -19.68 -0.48
C ALA A 279 25.18 -19.67 1.03
N ALA A 280 25.94 -18.88 1.80
CA ALA A 280 25.66 -18.70 3.22
C ALA A 280 24.45 -17.78 3.40
N TYR A 281 23.52 -18.15 4.29
CA TYR A 281 22.47 -17.21 4.71
C TYR A 281 23.08 -16.03 5.47
N GLU A 282 22.56 -14.82 5.21
CA GLU A 282 22.77 -13.72 6.13
C GLU A 282 22.22 -14.09 7.53
N PRO A 283 22.87 -13.68 8.64
CA PRO A 283 22.48 -14.11 9.98
C PRO A 283 20.99 -13.88 10.29
N HIS A 284 20.43 -12.73 9.89
CA HIS A 284 19.02 -12.42 10.10
C HIS A 284 18.07 -13.32 9.28
N GLN A 285 18.46 -13.69 8.04
CA GLN A 285 17.71 -14.63 7.21
C GLN A 285 17.76 -16.05 7.77
N ARG A 286 18.92 -16.45 8.29
CA ARG A 286 19.12 -17.76 8.91
C ARG A 286 18.26 -17.93 10.17
N VAL A 287 18.07 -16.88 10.96
CA VAL A 287 17.19 -16.90 12.15
C VAL A 287 15.75 -17.17 11.73
N LEU A 288 15.29 -16.55 10.65
CA LEU A 288 13.94 -16.73 10.11
C LEU A 288 13.72 -18.16 9.58
N VAL A 289 14.66 -18.69 8.80
CA VAL A 289 14.57 -20.06 8.26
C VAL A 289 14.64 -21.11 9.37
N THR A 290 15.51 -20.89 10.36
CA THR A 290 15.64 -21.77 11.53
C THR A 290 14.35 -21.79 12.36
N ALA A 291 13.80 -20.61 12.67
CA ALA A 291 12.52 -20.47 13.32
C ALA A 291 11.38 -21.19 12.57
N TYR A 292 11.32 -21.00 11.24
CA TYR A 292 10.30 -21.63 10.42
C TYR A 292 10.41 -23.16 10.43
N HIS A 293 11.61 -23.73 10.25
CA HIS A 293 11.82 -25.18 10.27
C HIS A 293 11.43 -25.79 11.62
N LEU A 294 11.82 -25.18 12.73
CA LEU A 294 11.47 -25.66 14.07
C LEU A 294 9.96 -25.68 14.31
N LEU A 295 9.26 -24.58 14.01
CA LEU A 295 7.81 -24.50 14.18
C LEU A 295 7.09 -25.48 13.26
N ALA A 296 7.57 -25.66 12.02
CA ALA A 296 7.00 -26.59 11.05
C ALA A 296 7.24 -28.06 11.43
N GLU A 297 8.39 -28.40 12.01
CA GLU A 297 8.66 -29.75 12.54
C GLU A 297 7.78 -30.07 13.73
N HIS A 298 7.66 -29.14 14.67
CA HIS A 298 6.80 -29.31 15.86
C HIS A 298 5.33 -29.51 15.47
N ALA A 299 4.82 -28.72 14.52
CA ALA A 299 3.48 -28.87 13.97
C ALA A 299 3.27 -30.19 13.22
N ARG A 300 4.30 -30.70 12.51
CA ARG A 300 4.23 -31.99 11.80
C ARG A 300 4.15 -33.18 12.76
N ALA A 301 4.84 -33.10 13.88
CA ALA A 301 4.82 -34.16 14.89
C ALA A 301 3.47 -34.28 15.62
N HIS A 302 2.58 -33.28 15.51
CA HIS A 302 1.33 -33.21 16.27
C HIS A 302 0.15 -32.75 15.39
N PRO A 303 -0.44 -33.66 14.59
CA PRO A 303 -1.38 -33.34 13.52
C PRO A 303 -2.84 -33.05 13.95
N ASP A 304 -3.21 -33.29 15.22
CA ASP A 304 -4.57 -33.06 15.73
C ASP A 304 -4.85 -31.57 15.96
N THR A 305 -6.10 -31.13 15.75
CA THR A 305 -6.52 -29.74 15.49
C THR A 305 -5.62 -28.65 16.11
N PRO A 306 -4.93 -27.83 15.28
CA PRO A 306 -3.93 -26.85 15.73
C PRO A 306 -4.47 -25.76 16.67
N THR A 307 -5.78 -25.70 16.89
CA THR A 307 -6.48 -24.81 17.82
C THR A 307 -6.28 -25.21 19.28
N ALA A 308 -6.45 -26.50 19.59
CA ALA A 308 -6.34 -27.04 20.95
C ALA A 308 -4.87 -27.27 21.30
N TYR A 309 -4.09 -27.76 20.33
CA TYR A 309 -2.72 -28.19 20.51
C TYR A 309 -1.83 -27.16 21.20
N TRP A 310 -1.54 -25.99 20.61
CA TRP A 310 -0.61 -25.04 21.25
C TRP A 310 -1.19 -24.39 22.53
N ALA A 311 -2.53 -24.32 22.66
CA ALA A 311 -3.15 -23.86 23.90
C ALA A 311 -3.02 -24.88 25.05
N THR A 312 -2.78 -26.16 24.72
CA THR A 312 -2.66 -27.27 25.69
C THR A 312 -1.28 -27.95 25.70
N ASP A 313 -0.35 -27.54 24.83
CA ASP A 313 1.01 -28.06 24.67
C ASP A 313 2.05 -27.05 25.22
N PRO A 314 2.53 -27.27 26.46
CA PRO A 314 3.53 -26.39 27.08
C PRO A 314 4.85 -26.34 26.30
N ALA A 315 5.26 -27.44 25.64
CA ALA A 315 6.52 -27.51 24.92
C ALA A 315 6.46 -26.69 23.62
N GLY A 316 5.35 -26.75 22.89
CA GLY A 316 5.09 -25.90 21.73
C GLY A 316 5.00 -24.43 22.09
N ARG A 317 4.35 -24.09 23.19
CA ARG A 317 4.36 -22.70 23.70
C ARG A 317 5.77 -22.22 23.96
N GLN A 318 6.57 -22.97 24.72
CA GLN A 318 7.97 -22.62 24.99
C GLN A 318 8.80 -22.46 23.71
N LEU A 319 8.61 -23.34 22.72
CA LEU A 319 9.27 -23.22 21.43
C LEU A 319 8.87 -21.92 20.70
N LEU A 320 7.57 -21.60 20.68
CA LEU A 320 7.04 -20.38 20.08
C LEU A 320 7.60 -19.12 20.74
N HIS A 321 7.74 -19.12 22.06
CA HIS A 321 8.41 -18.05 22.83
C HIS A 321 9.87 -17.88 22.47
N ALA A 322 10.64 -18.97 22.50
CA ALA A 322 12.07 -18.93 22.19
C ALA A 322 12.32 -18.46 20.75
N VAL A 323 11.46 -18.88 19.82
CA VAL A 323 11.47 -18.41 18.43
C VAL A 323 11.19 -16.90 18.37
N ALA A 324 10.13 -16.43 19.04
CA ALA A 324 9.78 -15.01 19.09
C ALA A 324 10.91 -14.15 19.68
N ASP A 325 11.60 -14.63 20.72
CA ASP A 325 12.71 -13.95 21.38
C ASP A 325 13.92 -13.79 20.48
N ARG A 326 14.33 -14.88 19.82
CA ARG A 326 15.48 -14.86 18.91
C ARG A 326 15.24 -14.02 17.66
N LEU A 327 14.02 -13.99 17.15
CA LEU A 327 13.65 -13.22 15.95
C LEU A 327 13.63 -11.70 16.16
N THR A 328 13.51 -11.28 17.40
CA THR A 328 13.35 -9.87 17.77
C THR A 328 14.53 -9.35 18.58
N GLY A 329 15.45 -10.21 19.03
CA GLY A 329 16.64 -9.82 19.77
C GLY A 329 16.43 -9.49 21.24
N TYR A 330 15.28 -9.84 21.83
CA TYR A 330 15.05 -9.66 23.27
C TYR A 330 15.06 -11.03 23.93
N HIS A 331 16.07 -11.29 24.75
CA HIS A 331 16.22 -12.54 25.49
C HIS A 331 15.56 -12.44 26.87
N GLY A 332 14.74 -13.43 27.24
CA GLY A 332 14.24 -13.60 28.61
C GLY A 332 12.96 -12.84 28.95
N ILE A 333 12.30 -12.20 27.97
CA ILE A 333 10.96 -11.64 28.12
C ILE A 333 10.02 -12.56 27.37
N ARG A 334 9.25 -13.40 28.07
CA ARG A 334 8.28 -14.33 27.47
C ARG A 334 6.93 -13.62 27.25
N PRO A 335 6.65 -13.02 26.07
CA PRO A 335 5.45 -12.22 25.86
C PRO A 335 4.15 -12.99 26.14
N LEU A 336 4.11 -14.30 25.86
CA LEU A 336 2.91 -15.16 25.99
C LEU A 336 2.62 -15.65 27.42
N ASP A 337 3.52 -15.48 28.39
CA ASP A 337 3.23 -15.81 29.79
C ASP A 337 2.20 -14.83 30.39
N ARG A 338 1.98 -13.69 29.70
CA ARG A 338 1.03 -12.63 30.07
C ARG A 338 -0.23 -12.61 29.22
N PHE A 339 -0.29 -13.42 28.16
CA PHE A 339 -1.48 -13.56 27.33
C PHE A 339 -2.25 -14.81 27.77
N THR A 340 -3.45 -14.64 28.31
CA THR A 340 -4.45 -15.73 28.37
C THR A 340 -5.02 -16.06 26.98
N ASP A 341 -4.64 -15.30 25.96
CA ASP A 341 -5.21 -15.29 24.61
C ASP A 341 -4.12 -15.39 23.54
N ASP A 342 -3.61 -16.61 23.32
CA ASP A 342 -2.61 -16.94 22.29
C ASP A 342 -3.14 -16.88 20.86
N THR A 343 -4.35 -16.35 20.68
CA THR A 343 -5.13 -16.54 19.45
C THR A 343 -4.43 -16.02 18.19
N HIS A 344 -3.59 -14.99 18.28
CA HIS A 344 -2.86 -14.42 17.14
C HIS A 344 -1.71 -15.29 16.65
N LEU A 345 -0.92 -15.82 17.58
CA LEU A 345 0.18 -16.74 17.24
C LEU A 345 -0.36 -18.13 16.88
N LEU A 346 -1.45 -18.55 17.52
CA LEU A 346 -2.22 -19.75 17.16
C LEU A 346 -2.83 -19.63 15.76
N ALA A 347 -3.50 -18.52 15.42
CA ALA A 347 -4.07 -18.29 14.10
C ALA A 347 -2.99 -18.32 13.01
N PHE A 348 -1.82 -17.77 13.31
CA PHE A 348 -0.68 -17.82 12.41
C PHE A 348 -0.06 -19.23 12.29
N ALA A 349 0.12 -19.96 13.40
CA ALA A 349 0.58 -21.34 13.40
C ALA A 349 -0.41 -22.31 12.68
N ARG A 350 -1.72 -22.05 12.77
CA ARG A 350 -2.76 -22.75 11.99
C ARG A 350 -2.57 -22.54 10.49
N GLY A 351 -2.25 -21.31 10.07
CA GLY A 351 -1.87 -21.00 8.70
C GLY A 351 -0.68 -21.87 8.27
N LEU A 352 0.42 -21.82 9.02
CA LEU A 352 1.65 -22.59 8.72
C LEU A 352 1.39 -24.10 8.49
N ALA A 353 0.56 -24.74 9.32
CA ALA A 353 0.28 -26.18 9.25
C ALA A 353 -0.57 -26.61 8.02
N LYS A 354 -1.49 -25.75 7.53
CA LYS A 354 -2.33 -26.04 6.36
C LYS A 354 -1.62 -25.81 5.01
N LEU A 355 -0.56 -24.99 4.98
CA LEU A 355 -0.06 -24.34 3.77
C LEU A 355 1.05 -25.08 3.00
N HIS A 356 1.69 -26.11 3.57
CA HIS A 356 2.62 -26.96 2.80
C HIS A 356 1.90 -27.76 1.69
N ARG A 357 0.56 -27.86 1.71
CA ARG A 357 -0.23 -28.50 0.65
C ARG A 357 -0.50 -27.60 -0.57
N HIS A 358 -0.41 -26.27 -0.46
CA HIS A 358 -0.98 -25.34 -1.45
C HIS A 358 0.01 -24.32 -2.07
N ARG A 359 1.33 -24.53 -1.94
CA ARG A 359 2.39 -23.78 -2.68
C ARG A 359 2.34 -22.24 -2.57
N MET A 360 2.13 -21.67 -1.38
CA MET A 360 2.32 -20.22 -1.21
C MET A 360 3.80 -19.82 -0.98
N PRO A 361 4.20 -18.58 -1.33
CA PRO A 361 5.56 -18.05 -1.11
C PRO A 361 5.91 -17.90 0.39
N GLY A 362 7.05 -18.45 0.83
CA GLY A 362 7.46 -18.49 2.25
C GLY A 362 7.84 -17.14 2.88
N ASP A 363 8.15 -16.12 2.07
CA ASP A 363 8.48 -14.75 2.48
C ASP A 363 7.31 -14.02 3.15
N LEU A 364 6.07 -14.28 2.71
CA LEU A 364 4.86 -13.68 3.27
C LEU A 364 4.62 -14.15 4.71
N HIS A 365 4.82 -15.45 4.96
CA HIS A 365 4.58 -16.05 6.26
C HIS A 365 5.50 -15.43 7.31
N ILE A 366 6.79 -15.39 7.03
CA ILE A 366 7.79 -14.88 7.94
C ILE A 366 7.48 -13.42 8.34
N THR A 367 7.10 -12.58 7.37
CA THR A 367 6.75 -11.18 7.63
C THR A 367 5.48 -11.04 8.48
N GLY A 368 4.44 -11.85 8.20
CA GLY A 368 3.22 -11.88 9.00
C GLY A 368 3.47 -12.33 10.44
N PHE A 369 4.33 -13.34 10.64
CA PHE A 369 4.75 -13.79 11.97
C PHE A 369 5.47 -12.69 12.73
N MET A 370 6.43 -12.03 12.07
CA MET A 370 7.19 -10.94 12.67
C MET A 370 6.30 -9.79 13.10
N ALA A 371 5.32 -9.43 12.27
CA ALA A 371 4.32 -8.42 12.62
C ALA A 371 3.51 -8.82 13.87
N ALA A 372 3.04 -10.08 13.92
CA ALA A 372 2.30 -10.62 15.07
C ALA A 372 3.12 -10.55 16.36
N VAL A 373 4.38 -11.01 16.31
CA VAL A 373 5.30 -11.03 17.46
C VAL A 373 5.59 -9.60 17.94
N LYS A 374 5.87 -8.66 17.03
CA LYS A 374 6.13 -7.25 17.36
C LYS A 374 4.90 -6.59 17.97
N ALA A 375 3.69 -6.86 17.45
CA ALA A 375 2.43 -6.36 18.02
C ALA A 375 2.15 -6.96 19.42
N ALA A 376 2.36 -8.26 19.60
CA ALA A 376 2.19 -8.91 20.92
C ALA A 376 3.14 -8.30 21.97
N ARG A 377 4.40 -8.05 21.61
CA ARG A 377 5.37 -7.41 22.50
C ARG A 377 5.02 -5.97 22.81
N SER A 378 4.64 -5.20 21.80
CA SER A 378 4.08 -3.86 21.95
C SER A 378 2.99 -3.83 23.02
N LYS A 379 2.02 -4.74 22.93
CA LYS A 379 0.92 -4.85 23.88
C LYS A 379 1.37 -5.31 25.27
N SER A 380 2.27 -6.28 25.36
CA SER A 380 2.87 -6.71 26.63
C SER A 380 3.51 -5.54 27.37
N HIS A 381 4.24 -4.66 26.67
CA HIS A 381 4.84 -3.50 27.30
C HIS A 381 3.81 -2.50 27.84
N LEU A 382 2.64 -2.39 27.22
CA LEU A 382 1.57 -1.53 27.75
C LEU A 382 0.89 -2.14 28.97
N ILE A 383 0.70 -3.46 28.98
CA ILE A 383 0.17 -4.18 30.15
C ILE A 383 1.12 -4.03 31.34
N ASP A 384 2.43 -4.07 31.08
CA ASP A 384 3.48 -3.98 32.11
C ASP A 384 3.81 -2.54 32.52
N ALA A 385 3.22 -1.55 31.84
CA ALA A 385 3.47 -0.16 32.11
C ALA A 385 2.98 0.20 33.52
N THR A 386 3.90 0.70 34.35
CA THR A 386 3.59 1.17 35.71
C THR A 386 2.90 2.53 35.73
N LYS A 387 2.89 3.24 34.59
CA LYS A 387 2.24 4.53 34.40
C LYS A 387 1.07 4.39 33.43
N PRO A 388 -0.03 5.13 33.63
CA PRO A 388 -1.14 5.15 32.67
C PRO A 388 -0.65 5.53 31.28
N ILE A 389 -1.10 4.81 30.27
CA ILE A 389 -0.78 5.09 28.87
C ILE A 389 -1.49 6.38 28.47
N ASN A 390 -0.74 7.45 28.23
CA ASN A 390 -1.29 8.74 27.82
C ASN A 390 -0.44 9.29 26.67
N VAL A 391 -0.94 9.16 25.44
CA VAL A 391 -0.20 9.46 24.21
C VAL A 391 -1.06 10.19 23.19
N GLY A 392 -0.53 11.26 22.62
CA GLY A 392 -1.12 11.97 21.49
C GLY A 392 -0.42 11.58 20.19
N ILE A 393 -1.16 11.23 19.15
CA ILE A 393 -0.64 10.77 17.85
C ILE A 393 -1.13 11.70 16.75
N VAL A 394 -0.22 12.25 15.96
CA VAL A 394 -0.56 13.03 14.76
C VAL A 394 -0.52 12.14 13.52
N ILE A 395 -1.53 12.26 12.67
CA ILE A 395 -1.53 11.67 11.33
C ILE A 395 -1.77 12.78 10.30
N PRO A 396 -0.74 13.19 9.54
CA PRO A 396 -0.90 14.17 8.47
C PRO A 396 -1.59 13.55 7.26
N LEU A 397 -2.41 14.32 6.55
CA LEU A 397 -3.12 13.92 5.35
C LEU A 397 -2.94 14.99 4.28
N ARG A 398 -2.66 14.58 3.05
CA ARG A 398 -2.74 15.43 1.86
C ARG A 398 -3.25 14.58 0.71
N ASP A 399 -4.46 14.89 0.24
CA ASP A 399 -5.08 14.18 -0.89
C ASP A 399 -5.16 12.65 -0.69
N GLU A 400 -5.39 12.22 0.56
CA GLU A 400 -5.39 10.81 0.98
C GLU A 400 -6.76 10.12 0.81
N THR A 401 -7.74 10.77 0.20
CA THR A 401 -9.08 10.22 -0.04
C THR A 401 -9.07 8.79 -0.63
N PRO A 402 -8.23 8.48 -1.65
CA PRO A 402 -8.14 7.12 -2.18
C PRO A 402 -7.63 6.11 -1.13
N ARG A 403 -6.62 6.49 -0.34
CA ARG A 403 -6.02 5.62 0.68
C ARG A 403 -6.97 5.35 1.85
N LEU A 404 -7.79 6.34 2.21
CA LEU A 404 -8.79 6.24 3.27
C LEU A 404 -9.95 5.32 2.87
N ALA A 405 -10.28 5.22 1.58
CA ALA A 405 -11.29 4.31 1.07
C ALA A 405 -10.78 2.85 1.02
N PRO A 406 -11.66 1.85 1.11
CA PRO A 406 -11.29 0.45 0.94
C PRO A 406 -10.79 0.16 -0.48
N SER A 407 -10.04 -0.93 -0.61
CA SER A 407 -9.65 -1.44 -1.93
C SER A 407 -10.90 -1.84 -2.70
N SER A 408 -10.98 -1.41 -3.96
CA SER A 408 -12.05 -1.76 -4.89
C SER A 408 -11.49 -1.84 -6.31
N PRO A 409 -12.25 -2.40 -7.28
CA PRO A 409 -11.90 -2.33 -8.69
C PRO A 409 -11.48 -0.94 -9.19
N ASP A 410 -12.21 0.11 -8.77
CA ASP A 410 -11.98 1.50 -9.15
C ASP A 410 -10.93 2.21 -8.28
N ASN A 411 -10.52 1.57 -7.18
CA ASN A 411 -9.51 2.06 -6.25
C ASN A 411 -8.64 0.88 -5.76
N PRO A 412 -7.82 0.29 -6.65
CA PRO A 412 -7.05 -0.91 -6.30
C PRO A 412 -6.03 -0.64 -5.19
N HIS A 413 -5.57 0.61 -5.07
CA HIS A 413 -4.65 1.08 -4.04
C HIS A 413 -5.36 1.57 -2.77
N GLY A 414 -6.68 1.42 -2.69
CA GLY A 414 -7.46 1.73 -1.49
C GLY A 414 -6.99 0.89 -0.33
N GLN A 415 -6.74 1.53 0.81
CA GLN A 415 -6.19 0.84 1.96
C GLN A 415 -7.22 0.71 3.08
N ASN A 416 -8.28 1.50 3.16
CA ASN A 416 -9.09 1.61 4.38
C ASN A 416 -8.24 2.07 5.59
N ALA A 417 -7.28 2.95 5.34
CA ALA A 417 -6.15 3.19 6.26
C ALA A 417 -6.58 3.67 7.64
N ALA A 418 -7.55 4.58 7.72
CA ALA A 418 -8.04 5.09 8.99
C ALA A 418 -8.68 4.01 9.86
N ARG A 419 -9.58 3.19 9.30
CA ARG A 419 -10.25 2.12 10.07
C ARG A 419 -9.23 1.13 10.62
N VAL A 420 -8.23 0.75 9.82
CA VAL A 420 -7.22 -0.21 10.29
C VAL A 420 -6.31 0.39 11.37
N LYS A 421 -5.89 1.65 11.23
CA LYS A 421 -5.11 2.33 12.28
C LYS A 421 -5.90 2.46 13.59
N LEU A 422 -7.19 2.76 13.51
CA LEU A 422 -8.06 2.82 14.69
C LEU A 422 -8.26 1.45 15.32
N ALA A 423 -8.46 0.39 14.53
CA ALA A 423 -8.57 -0.98 15.03
C ALA A 423 -7.26 -1.45 15.71
N GLN A 424 -6.11 -1.14 15.11
CA GLN A 424 -4.78 -1.41 15.69
C GLN A 424 -4.61 -0.77 17.07
N LEU A 425 -4.97 0.51 17.19
CA LEU A 425 -4.92 1.19 18.49
C LEU A 425 -5.93 0.63 19.47
N ALA A 426 -7.17 0.37 19.03
CA ALA A 426 -8.23 -0.16 19.89
C ALA A 426 -7.83 -1.50 20.52
N TRP A 427 -7.25 -2.39 19.73
CA TRP A 427 -6.70 -3.65 20.24
C TRP A 427 -5.53 -3.45 21.17
N LEU A 428 -4.62 -2.53 20.85
CA LEU A 428 -3.43 -2.29 21.63
C LEU A 428 -3.80 -1.83 23.05
N ILE A 429 -4.87 -1.03 23.19
CA ILE A 429 -5.28 -0.45 24.48
C ILE A 429 -6.46 -1.17 25.16
N ASN A 430 -7.07 -2.18 24.56
CA ASN A 430 -8.28 -2.81 25.12
C ASN A 430 -8.05 -3.51 26.48
N THR A 431 -6.79 -3.83 26.82
CA THR A 431 -6.38 -4.39 28.12
C THR A 431 -5.94 -3.33 29.12
N THR A 432 -5.94 -2.04 28.74
CA THR A 432 -5.50 -0.92 29.56
C THR A 432 -6.65 0.09 29.71
N PRO A 433 -7.62 -0.14 30.62
CA PRO A 433 -8.83 0.69 30.73
C PRO A 433 -8.56 2.15 31.10
N GLU A 434 -7.40 2.43 31.72
CA GLU A 434 -6.94 3.78 32.08
C GLU A 434 -6.21 4.50 30.93
N ALA A 435 -6.09 3.88 29.75
CA ALA A 435 -5.38 4.48 28.64
C ALA A 435 -6.14 5.69 28.08
N ARG A 436 -5.41 6.75 27.78
CA ARG A 436 -5.85 7.93 27.04
C ARG A 436 -5.00 8.08 25.79
N VAL A 437 -5.52 7.64 24.66
CA VAL A 437 -4.89 7.79 23.35
C VAL A 437 -5.64 8.85 22.56
N GLY A 438 -4.98 9.96 22.25
CA GLY A 438 -5.50 10.97 21.34
C GLY A 438 -4.95 10.74 19.94
N ILE A 439 -5.81 10.72 18.93
CA ILE A 439 -5.39 10.74 17.53
C ILE A 439 -5.91 12.03 16.87
N LEU A 440 -4.99 12.79 16.29
CA LEU A 440 -5.27 14.01 15.57
C LEU A 440 -4.92 13.82 14.09
N PHE A 441 -5.95 13.67 13.27
CA PHE A 441 -5.84 13.74 11.83
C PHE A 441 -5.74 15.20 11.40
N VAL A 442 -4.69 15.56 10.66
CA VAL A 442 -4.48 16.93 10.16
C VAL A 442 -4.50 16.91 8.64
N ASP A 443 -5.57 17.43 8.04
CA ASP A 443 -5.68 17.57 6.59
C ASP A 443 -5.06 18.89 6.15
N GLU A 444 -3.92 18.81 5.47
CA GLU A 444 -3.23 19.96 4.90
C GLU A 444 -3.72 20.32 3.50
N SER A 445 -4.56 19.47 2.88
CA SER A 445 -5.11 19.79 1.56
C SER A 445 -6.07 21.00 1.64
N PRO A 446 -5.91 22.01 0.77
CA PRO A 446 -6.83 23.15 0.73
C PRO A 446 -8.28 22.76 0.41
N THR A 447 -8.51 21.62 -0.24
CA THR A 447 -9.85 21.14 -0.55
C THR A 447 -10.56 20.56 0.67
N GLY A 448 -9.80 20.05 1.65
CA GLY A 448 -10.34 19.39 2.84
C GLY A 448 -11.04 18.06 2.56
N ASP A 449 -10.82 17.46 1.38
CA ASP A 449 -11.52 16.25 0.95
C ASP A 449 -11.19 15.05 1.84
N SER A 450 -9.95 14.96 2.33
CA SER A 450 -9.52 13.86 3.21
C SER A 450 -10.22 13.96 4.57
N ALA A 451 -10.33 15.18 5.13
CA ALA A 451 -11.07 15.45 6.35
C ALA A 451 -12.56 15.13 6.19
N LEU A 452 -13.17 15.47 5.06
CA LEU A 452 -14.57 15.13 4.78
C LEU A 452 -14.78 13.61 4.69
N SER A 453 -13.88 12.91 3.98
CA SER A 453 -13.89 11.45 3.89
C SER A 453 -13.76 10.79 5.27
N LEU A 454 -12.81 11.26 6.08
CA LEU A 454 -12.64 10.79 7.46
C LEU A 454 -13.87 11.01 8.33
N ARG A 455 -14.53 12.18 8.25
CA ARG A 455 -15.76 12.43 9.03
C ARG A 455 -16.85 11.40 8.73
N ARG A 456 -16.98 10.98 7.46
CA ARG A 456 -17.91 9.91 7.07
C ARG A 456 -17.49 8.56 7.64
N ILE A 457 -16.21 8.22 7.51
CA ILE A 457 -15.66 6.96 8.06
C ILE A 457 -15.90 6.87 9.58
N LEU A 458 -15.64 7.95 10.32
CA LEU A 458 -15.78 7.99 11.77
C LEU A 458 -17.24 8.01 12.24
N ALA A 459 -18.17 8.51 11.43
CA ALA A 459 -19.60 8.49 11.78
C ALA A 459 -20.12 7.07 12.02
N ASP A 460 -19.57 6.10 11.27
CA ASP A 460 -19.93 4.68 11.35
C ASP A 460 -18.86 3.84 12.07
N HIS A 461 -17.85 4.47 12.70
CA HIS A 461 -16.81 3.74 13.43
C HIS A 461 -17.22 3.56 14.91
N PRO A 462 -17.15 2.35 15.47
CA PRO A 462 -17.48 2.14 16.88
C PRO A 462 -16.55 2.96 17.79
N ALA A 463 -17.13 3.57 18.81
CA ALA A 463 -16.35 4.26 19.84
C ALA A 463 -15.53 3.23 20.62
N THR A 464 -14.25 3.54 20.85
CA THR A 464 -13.36 2.72 21.67
C THR A 464 -13.05 3.48 22.96
N PRO A 465 -13.36 2.92 24.15
CA PRO A 465 -12.99 3.55 25.41
C PRO A 465 -11.49 3.89 25.46
N GLY A 466 -11.17 5.10 25.91
CA GLY A 466 -9.79 5.59 25.98
C GLY A 466 -9.20 6.11 24.67
N LEU A 467 -9.86 5.91 23.51
CA LEU A 467 -9.41 6.44 22.21
C LEU A 467 -10.22 7.68 21.82
N ILE A 468 -9.55 8.83 21.74
CA ILE A 468 -10.12 10.12 21.38
C ILE A 468 -9.67 10.47 19.97
N THR A 469 -10.61 10.55 19.03
CA THR A 469 -10.31 10.89 17.63
C THR A 469 -10.74 12.31 17.29
N THR A 470 -9.81 13.10 16.76
CA THR A 470 -10.03 14.49 16.34
C THR A 470 -9.57 14.66 14.90
N ILE A 471 -10.33 15.46 14.13
CA ILE A 471 -9.98 15.86 12.77
C ILE A 471 -9.84 17.38 12.74
N ALA A 472 -8.71 17.86 12.22
CA ALA A 472 -8.45 19.27 12.01
C ALA A 472 -8.06 19.52 10.54
N ALA A 473 -8.51 20.64 9.99
CA ALA A 473 -7.90 21.20 8.80
C ALA A 473 -6.66 22.00 9.23
N TYR A 474 -5.57 21.88 8.49
CA TYR A 474 -4.38 22.69 8.71
C TYR A 474 -4.72 24.16 8.44
N PRO A 475 -4.44 25.07 9.39
CA PRO A 475 -4.68 26.48 9.17
C PRO A 475 -3.62 27.07 8.22
N TYR A 476 -4.05 28.00 7.37
CA TYR A 476 -3.17 28.86 6.59
C TYR A 476 -3.32 30.31 7.06
N GLN A 477 -2.21 31.04 7.20
CA GLN A 477 -2.19 32.41 7.70
C GLN A 477 -1.34 33.30 6.79
N ALA A 478 -1.99 34.28 6.14
CA ALA A 478 -1.32 35.25 5.30
C ALA A 478 -0.21 36.00 6.04
N GLY A 479 0.94 36.18 5.38
CA GLY A 479 2.09 36.91 5.93
C GLY A 479 3.06 36.09 6.77
N ALA A 480 2.81 34.79 6.98
CA ALA A 480 3.80 33.89 7.56
C ALA A 480 5.04 33.75 6.65
N THR A 481 6.21 33.55 7.24
CA THR A 481 7.49 33.42 6.53
C THR A 481 8.20 32.11 6.89
N SER A 482 9.19 31.71 6.07
CA SER A 482 10.01 30.52 6.34
C SER A 482 10.83 30.61 7.63
N ASP A 483 11.03 31.82 8.17
CA ASP A 483 11.75 32.05 9.42
C ASP A 483 10.84 31.96 10.65
N ASP A 484 9.53 31.91 10.46
CA ASP A 484 8.56 31.70 11.53
C ASP A 484 8.64 30.28 12.07
N ASN A 485 8.34 30.12 13.36
CA ASN A 485 8.27 28.82 14.02
C ASN A 485 7.36 27.85 13.24
N ALA A 486 7.85 26.66 12.91
CA ALA A 486 7.13 25.67 12.12
C ALA A 486 5.85 25.12 12.77
N THR A 487 5.63 25.36 14.07
CA THR A 487 4.33 25.11 14.70
C THR A 487 3.27 26.15 14.36
N GLN A 488 3.68 27.29 13.79
CA GLN A 488 2.77 28.33 13.31
C GLN A 488 2.29 28.00 11.88
N PRO A 489 1.03 28.36 11.56
CA PRO A 489 0.43 28.17 10.24
C PRO A 489 1.35 28.68 9.12
N ALA A 490 1.38 27.95 8.00
CA ALA A 490 2.10 28.41 6.80
C ALA A 490 1.27 29.49 6.07
N SER A 491 1.93 30.27 5.21
CA SER A 491 1.27 31.30 4.39
C SER A 491 0.41 30.71 3.29
N SER A 492 0.89 29.65 2.66
CA SER A 492 0.21 28.96 1.58
C SER A 492 0.49 27.45 1.60
N PRO A 493 -0.26 26.66 0.83
CA PRO A 493 -0.03 25.22 0.69
C PRO A 493 1.33 24.86 0.09
N ASP A 494 1.96 25.77 -0.65
CA ASP A 494 3.26 25.54 -1.29
C ASP A 494 4.42 25.76 -0.31
N ASP A 495 4.18 26.49 0.78
CA ASP A 495 5.15 26.78 1.84
C ASP A 495 5.20 25.68 2.93
N THR A 496 4.51 24.57 2.69
CA THR A 496 4.45 23.43 3.60
C THR A 496 4.33 22.12 2.85
N ALA A 497 4.92 21.09 3.42
CA ALA A 497 4.55 19.72 3.14
C ALA A 497 4.04 19.10 4.44
N LYS A 498 4.06 17.76 4.48
CA LYS A 498 3.79 16.94 5.66
C LYS A 498 4.36 17.49 6.98
N GLY A 499 5.53 18.14 6.94
CA GLY A 499 6.18 18.69 8.13
C GLY A 499 5.34 19.73 8.85
N GLY A 500 4.67 20.64 8.14
CA GLY A 500 3.79 21.63 8.77
C GLY A 500 2.61 20.99 9.49
N ALA A 501 1.90 20.06 8.85
CA ALA A 501 0.80 19.34 9.47
C ALA A 501 1.23 18.56 10.73
N VAL A 502 2.38 17.88 10.66
CA VAL A 502 2.93 17.14 11.81
C VAL A 502 3.32 18.09 12.95
N LEU A 503 4.11 19.13 12.68
CA LEU A 503 4.61 20.03 13.72
C LEU A 503 3.50 20.85 14.37
N TRP A 504 2.53 21.34 13.59
CA TRP A 504 1.35 21.99 14.12
C TRP A 504 0.50 21.04 14.96
N GLY A 505 0.29 19.81 14.48
CA GLY A 505 -0.46 18.79 15.21
C GLY A 505 0.20 18.41 16.54
N LEU A 506 1.53 18.27 16.54
CA LEU A 506 2.30 17.97 17.76
C LEU A 506 2.16 19.10 18.77
N ALA A 507 2.24 20.36 18.33
CA ALA A 507 2.00 21.51 19.21
C ALA A 507 0.58 21.50 19.80
N ARG A 508 -0.45 21.18 19.01
CA ARG A 508 -1.84 21.09 19.49
C ARG A 508 -2.05 19.98 20.51
N LEU A 509 -1.48 18.80 20.29
CA LEU A 509 -1.57 17.70 21.25
C LEU A 509 -0.74 18.00 22.51
N LEU A 510 0.35 18.75 22.37
CA LEU A 510 1.16 19.19 23.50
C LEU A 510 0.37 20.16 24.40
N ASP A 511 -0.31 21.13 23.77
CA ASP A 511 -1.24 22.06 24.44
C ASP A 511 -2.41 21.30 25.12
N ALA A 512 -2.86 20.20 24.52
CA ALA A 512 -3.91 19.32 25.06
C ALA A 512 -3.43 18.39 26.20
N GLY A 513 -2.19 18.56 26.68
CA GLY A 513 -1.67 17.94 27.89
C GLY A 513 -1.25 16.48 27.75
N TYR A 514 -1.00 15.99 26.53
CA TYR A 514 -0.44 14.64 26.35
C TYR A 514 1.03 14.62 26.81
N PRO A 515 1.45 13.70 27.72
CA PRO A 515 2.81 13.63 28.23
C PRO A 515 3.79 12.92 27.28
N THR A 516 3.26 12.13 26.35
CA THR A 516 4.01 11.52 25.25
C THR A 516 3.32 11.86 23.94
N LEU A 517 4.08 12.19 22.92
CA LEU A 517 3.57 12.52 21.61
C LEU A 517 4.23 11.67 20.54
N ALA A 518 3.47 11.28 19.53
CA ALA A 518 3.96 10.54 18.39
C ALA A 518 3.37 11.11 17.10
N TYR A 519 3.97 10.72 15.99
CA TYR A 519 3.34 10.88 14.68
C TYR A 519 3.56 9.62 13.85
N THR A 520 2.63 9.36 12.92
CA THR A 520 2.77 8.31 11.91
C THR A 520 2.23 8.80 10.57
N ASP A 521 2.77 8.27 9.48
CA ASP A 521 2.22 8.44 8.13
C ASP A 521 0.80 7.87 8.05
N ALA A 522 -0.01 8.40 7.13
CA ALA A 522 -1.38 7.94 6.89
C ALA A 522 -1.43 6.51 6.31
N ASP A 523 -0.40 6.13 5.57
CA ASP A 523 -0.23 4.76 5.07
C ASP A 523 -0.01 3.74 6.18
N LEU A 524 0.01 2.46 5.80
CA LEU A 524 0.13 1.36 6.77
C LEU A 524 1.49 0.69 6.73
N THR A 525 2.48 1.41 6.18
CA THR A 525 3.87 1.04 6.32
C THR A 525 4.23 0.88 7.79
N TYR A 526 3.67 1.72 8.66
CA TYR A 526 3.85 1.69 10.11
C TYR A 526 2.56 1.27 10.83
N PRO A 527 2.46 -0.01 11.25
CA PRO A 527 1.37 -0.52 12.05
C PRO A 527 1.33 0.13 13.44
N LEU A 528 0.19 0.69 13.83
CA LEU A 528 0.04 1.35 15.13
C LEU A 528 -0.08 0.39 16.31
N ASP A 529 -0.34 -0.90 16.04
CA ASP A 529 -0.30 -1.96 17.04
C ASP A 529 1.12 -2.20 17.59
N GLN A 530 2.16 -1.67 16.93
CA GLN A 530 3.55 -1.67 17.38
C GLN A 530 3.96 -0.42 18.19
N LEU A 531 3.05 0.52 18.45
CA LEU A 531 3.34 1.76 19.20
C LEU A 531 3.92 1.51 20.59
N GLY A 532 3.48 0.45 21.29
CA GLY A 532 4.00 0.07 22.60
C GLY A 532 5.50 -0.25 22.61
N LEU A 533 6.09 -0.66 21.47
CA LEU A 533 7.54 -0.83 21.36
C LEU A 533 8.27 0.52 21.48
N LEU A 534 7.72 1.57 20.85
CA LEU A 534 8.29 2.92 20.91
C LEU A 534 8.11 3.53 22.30
N LEU A 535 6.91 3.38 22.88
CA LEU A 535 6.61 3.88 24.24
C LEU A 535 7.48 3.19 25.29
N HIS A 536 7.70 1.89 25.17
CA HIS A 536 8.59 1.13 26.05
C HIS A 536 10.01 1.65 25.99
N ALA A 537 10.59 1.76 24.79
CA ALA A 537 11.95 2.25 24.62
C ALA A 537 12.12 3.69 25.14
N LEU A 538 11.11 4.55 24.93
CA LEU A 538 11.13 5.91 25.47
C LEU A 538 11.11 5.93 27.01
N ALA A 539 10.42 4.98 27.65
CA ALA A 539 10.34 4.88 29.10
C ALA A 539 11.51 4.11 29.75
N ALA A 540 12.18 3.25 29.00
CA ALA A 540 13.19 2.31 29.51
C ALA A 540 14.46 3.01 30.03
N ALA A 541 14.86 4.12 29.40
CA ALA A 541 16.07 4.86 29.77
C ALA A 541 15.76 6.34 30.01
N PRO A 542 16.02 6.87 31.23
CA PRO A 542 15.97 8.31 31.48
C PRO A 542 16.87 9.07 30.50
N GLY A 543 16.39 10.20 29.98
CA GLY A 543 17.14 10.99 28.99
C GLY A 543 16.93 10.59 27.53
N THR A 544 16.10 9.58 27.26
CA THR A 544 15.64 9.27 25.89
C THR A 544 14.68 10.37 25.42
N GLY A 545 15.10 11.11 24.40
CA GLY A 545 14.34 12.22 23.85
C GLY A 545 13.52 11.88 22.62
N ALA A 546 13.93 10.85 21.87
CA ALA A 546 13.15 10.36 20.75
C ALA A 546 13.26 8.85 20.66
N THR A 547 12.19 8.20 20.21
CA THR A 547 12.24 6.83 19.72
C THR A 547 11.71 6.76 18.30
N ILE A 548 12.46 6.09 17.43
CA ILE A 548 12.18 5.92 16.02
C ILE A 548 11.74 4.47 15.80
N GLY A 549 10.58 4.26 15.17
CA GLY A 549 10.22 2.97 14.60
C GLY A 549 11.06 2.72 13.35
N SER A 550 12.24 2.14 13.53
CA SER A 550 13.26 2.03 12.49
C SER A 550 13.01 0.83 11.61
N ARG A 551 13.26 1.01 10.31
CA ARG A 551 13.25 -0.06 9.31
C ARG A 551 14.64 -0.65 9.06
N ARG A 552 15.67 -0.14 9.76
CA ARG A 552 17.08 -0.39 9.46
C ARG A 552 17.86 -0.96 10.63
N THR A 553 17.22 -1.21 11.76
CA THR A 553 17.85 -1.97 12.83
C THR A 553 17.92 -3.45 12.44
N PRO A 554 18.86 -4.23 13.00
CA PRO A 554 18.97 -5.66 12.72
C PRO A 554 17.71 -6.48 13.03
N ASP A 555 16.86 -5.99 13.94
CA ASP A 555 15.59 -6.59 14.34
C ASP A 555 14.36 -5.96 13.65
N ALA A 556 14.56 -5.12 12.65
CA ALA A 556 13.51 -4.61 11.78
C ALA A 556 13.16 -5.63 10.68
N HIS A 557 11.87 -5.72 10.37
CA HIS A 557 11.34 -6.68 9.38
C HIS A 557 10.32 -5.98 8.50
N GLY A 558 9.88 -6.60 7.41
CA GLY A 558 8.82 -6.02 6.60
C GLY A 558 8.87 -6.33 5.12
N TYR A 559 7.89 -5.80 4.41
CA TYR A 559 7.90 -5.77 2.95
C TYR A 559 8.70 -4.56 2.49
N TYR A 560 9.78 -4.83 1.76
CA TYR A 560 10.62 -3.81 1.14
C TYR A 560 10.63 -4.01 -0.37
N PRO A 561 10.92 -2.96 -1.17
CA PRO A 561 11.28 -3.16 -2.57
C PRO A 561 12.38 -4.22 -2.66
N PRO A 562 12.31 -5.19 -3.59
CA PRO A 562 13.32 -6.26 -3.72
C PRO A 562 14.76 -5.74 -3.87
N THR A 563 14.90 -4.51 -4.36
CA THR A 563 16.18 -3.83 -4.59
C THR A 563 16.75 -3.14 -3.34
N GLY A 564 16.04 -3.17 -2.20
CA GLY A 564 16.43 -2.43 -0.99
C GLY A 564 16.35 -0.90 -1.15
N PRO A 565 16.91 -0.12 -0.21
CA PRO A 565 16.94 1.33 -0.32
C PRO A 565 17.77 1.76 -1.53
N THR A 566 17.24 2.70 -2.32
CA THR A 566 17.98 3.23 -3.47
C THR A 566 19.29 3.89 -3.04
N ARG A 567 20.31 3.87 -3.90
CA ARG A 567 21.60 4.50 -3.61
C ARG A 567 21.48 5.99 -3.29
N THR A 568 20.55 6.66 -3.97
CA THR A 568 20.18 8.07 -3.69
C THR A 568 19.73 8.25 -2.24
N ASN A 569 18.86 7.36 -1.74
CA ASN A 569 18.39 7.40 -0.35
C ASN A 569 19.54 7.18 0.65
N GLN A 570 20.45 6.25 0.36
CA GLN A 570 21.63 5.99 1.20
C GLN A 570 22.55 7.22 1.29
N LEU A 571 22.89 7.83 0.14
CA LEU A 571 23.72 9.03 0.10
C LEU A 571 23.07 10.22 0.81
N TYR A 572 21.75 10.38 0.67
CA TYR A 572 21.01 11.42 1.39
C TYR A 572 21.12 11.24 2.92
N GLN A 573 20.92 10.02 3.43
CA GLN A 573 21.01 9.76 4.87
C GLN A 573 22.43 9.95 5.41
N GLN A 574 23.44 9.52 4.67
CA GLN A 574 24.84 9.77 5.04
C GLN A 574 25.12 11.27 5.13
N ALA A 575 24.63 12.06 4.17
CA ALA A 575 24.75 13.51 4.22
C ALA A 575 23.99 14.14 5.40
N VAL A 576 22.82 13.60 5.79
CA VAL A 576 22.08 14.03 6.99
C VAL A 576 22.89 13.76 8.26
N ALA A 577 23.44 12.54 8.40
CA ALA A 577 24.26 12.15 9.54
C ALA A 577 25.47 13.09 9.71
N GLU A 578 26.22 13.30 8.62
CA GLU A 578 27.39 14.19 8.58
C GLU A 578 27.04 15.66 8.92
N LEU A 579 25.91 16.17 8.39
CA LEU A 579 25.51 17.57 8.57
C LEU A 579 24.96 17.88 9.96
N LEU A 580 24.26 16.93 10.59
CA LEU A 580 23.46 17.16 11.78
C LEU A 580 23.96 16.40 13.02
N ASP A 581 25.14 15.78 12.97
CA ASP A 581 25.69 14.98 14.08
C ASP A 581 24.86 13.74 14.44
N LEU A 582 24.23 13.14 13.43
CA LEU A 582 23.31 12.02 13.62
C LEU A 582 23.93 10.69 13.16
N ASP A 583 25.26 10.54 13.29
CA ASP A 583 26.01 9.33 12.89
C ASP A 583 25.51 8.04 13.59
N HIS A 584 24.81 8.18 14.71
CA HIS A 584 24.21 7.10 15.48
C HIS A 584 22.76 6.77 15.08
N VAL A 585 22.18 7.49 14.11
CA VAL A 585 20.79 7.32 13.66
C VAL A 585 20.76 6.78 12.23
N ASN A 586 20.25 5.56 12.06
CA ASN A 586 20.24 4.87 10.77
C ASN A 586 18.98 5.16 9.93
N ASP A 587 17.82 5.39 10.55
CA ASP A 587 16.55 5.69 9.86
C ASP A 587 15.97 7.05 10.26
N PRO A 588 16.68 8.18 10.01
CA PRO A 588 16.20 9.50 10.40
C PRO A 588 14.87 9.88 9.72
N GLN A 589 14.58 9.27 8.56
CA GLN A 589 13.36 9.48 7.77
C GLN A 589 12.27 8.43 8.01
N ALA A 590 12.31 7.71 9.13
CA ALA A 590 11.22 6.83 9.48
C ALA A 590 9.94 7.63 9.77
N GLY A 591 8.82 7.22 9.19
CA GLY A 591 7.54 7.90 9.34
C GLY A 591 6.88 7.76 10.72
N PHE A 592 7.47 6.99 11.63
CA PHE A 592 6.89 6.64 12.93
C PHE A 592 7.87 6.96 14.06
N LYS A 593 7.56 8.00 14.84
CA LYS A 593 8.43 8.47 15.94
C LYS A 593 7.60 8.88 17.16
N ALA A 594 8.19 8.74 18.34
CA ALA A 594 7.61 9.16 19.62
C ALA A 594 8.61 10.01 20.43
N PHE A 595 8.09 10.98 21.18
CA PHE A 595 8.83 11.99 21.93
C PHE A 595 8.16 12.26 23.28
N PRO A 596 8.92 12.60 24.33
CA PRO A 596 8.35 13.08 25.57
C PRO A 596 7.91 14.53 25.40
N ALA A 597 6.78 14.89 26.02
CA ALA A 597 6.25 16.25 25.98
C ALA A 597 7.22 17.29 26.50
N GLY A 598 8.04 16.93 27.51
CA GLY A 598 9.09 17.81 28.04
C GLY A 598 10.03 18.30 26.95
N LEU A 599 10.61 17.38 26.19
CA LEU A 599 11.50 17.72 25.08
C LEU A 599 10.79 18.56 24.02
N LEU A 600 9.58 18.17 23.61
CA LEU A 600 8.87 18.90 22.55
C LEU A 600 8.54 20.34 22.95
N ARG A 601 8.30 20.64 24.24
CA ARG A 601 8.15 22.04 24.71
C ARG A 601 9.41 22.86 24.47
N ASP A 602 10.58 22.24 24.58
CA ASP A 602 11.86 22.91 24.44
C ASP A 602 12.24 23.07 22.97
N ILE A 603 12.02 22.04 22.14
CA ILE A 603 12.52 22.02 20.75
C ILE A 603 11.53 22.55 19.72
N LEU A 604 10.22 22.38 19.89
CA LEU A 604 9.24 22.86 18.90
C LEU A 604 9.32 24.39 18.69
N PRO A 605 9.58 25.24 19.70
CA PRO A 605 9.81 26.67 19.49
C PRO A 605 10.98 27.00 18.55
N ALA A 606 11.92 26.08 18.39
CA ALA A 606 13.12 26.24 17.57
C ALA A 606 13.02 25.57 16.18
N THR A 607 12.00 24.76 15.92
CA THR A 607 11.80 24.14 14.59
C THR A 607 11.30 25.17 13.57
N ARG A 608 11.74 25.03 12.33
CA ARG A 608 11.45 25.96 11.23
C ARG A 608 11.15 25.23 9.91
N ASP A 609 11.64 24.01 9.73
CA ASP A 609 11.41 23.25 8.52
C ASP A 609 10.01 22.61 8.49
N ARG A 610 9.14 23.07 7.58
CA ARG A 610 7.79 22.54 7.35
C ARG A 610 7.73 21.52 6.21
N HIS A 611 8.85 21.19 5.58
CA HIS A 611 8.91 20.35 4.39
C HIS A 611 9.14 18.88 4.74
N LEU A 612 9.52 18.07 3.76
CA LEU A 612 9.74 16.62 3.93
C LEU A 612 10.95 16.25 4.80
N SER A 613 11.80 17.20 5.18
CA SER A 613 12.99 17.04 6.03
C SER A 613 12.78 17.53 7.47
N PHE A 614 11.55 17.89 7.87
CA PHE A 614 11.25 18.38 9.21
C PHE A 614 11.73 17.45 10.34
N ASP A 615 11.72 16.15 10.09
CA ASP A 615 12.05 15.13 11.07
C ASP A 615 13.55 15.09 11.37
N THR A 616 14.41 15.40 10.40
CA THR A 616 15.84 15.55 10.65
C THR A 616 16.13 16.76 11.55
N GLU A 617 15.36 17.85 11.44
CA GLU A 617 15.48 19.00 12.33
C GLU A 617 15.05 18.66 13.77
N LEU A 618 13.93 17.93 13.94
CA LEU A 618 13.49 17.45 15.25
C LEU A 618 14.55 16.57 15.93
N LEU A 619 15.15 15.63 15.17
CA LEU A 619 16.20 14.76 15.69
C LEU A 619 17.48 15.55 16.03
N ALA A 620 17.89 16.48 15.17
CA ALA A 620 19.05 17.34 15.42
C ALA A 620 18.87 18.19 16.69
N LEU A 621 17.67 18.77 16.89
CA LEU A 621 17.36 19.52 18.11
C LEU A 621 17.26 18.62 19.35
N THR A 622 16.80 17.37 19.20
CA THR A 622 16.83 16.36 20.26
C THR A 622 18.27 16.09 20.71
N HIS A 623 19.16 15.89 19.75
CA HIS A 623 20.60 15.70 19.98
C HIS A 623 21.24 16.91 20.65
N LEU A 624 20.93 18.13 20.18
CA LEU A 624 21.43 19.37 20.79
C LEU A 624 20.90 19.60 22.22
N ALA A 625 19.72 19.09 22.55
CA ALA A 625 19.20 19.08 23.92
C ALA A 625 19.92 18.08 24.84
N GLY A 626 20.91 17.35 24.32
CA GLY A 626 21.68 16.34 25.05
C GLY A 626 20.90 15.07 25.37
N GLN A 627 19.78 14.85 24.67
CA GLN A 627 18.94 13.66 24.85
C GLN A 627 19.27 12.60 23.81
N THR A 628 19.09 11.33 24.17
CA THR A 628 19.40 10.21 23.29
C THR A 628 18.25 9.94 22.32
N ILE A 629 18.62 9.46 21.13
CA ILE A 629 17.68 9.00 20.10
C ILE A 629 17.79 7.49 20.03
N ASN A 630 16.71 6.79 20.32
CA ASN A 630 16.65 5.32 20.25
C ASN A 630 16.00 4.88 18.93
N GLU A 631 16.55 3.85 18.29
CA GLU A 631 15.90 3.18 17.17
C GLU A 631 15.36 1.82 17.61
N THR A 632 14.05 1.62 17.41
CA THR A 632 13.36 0.38 17.73
C THR A 632 12.94 -0.30 16.43
N GLY A 633 13.39 -1.53 16.20
CA GLY A 633 13.02 -2.28 15.00
C GLY A 633 11.54 -2.60 14.96
N ILE A 634 10.89 -2.19 13.88
CA ILE A 634 9.49 -2.48 13.62
C ILE A 634 9.33 -3.44 12.45
N CYS A 635 8.17 -4.11 12.39
CA CYS A 635 7.75 -4.85 11.20
C CYS A 635 6.96 -3.91 10.27
N ALA A 636 7.61 -3.39 9.23
CA ALA A 636 7.03 -2.42 8.29
C ALA A 636 6.21 -3.12 7.21
N LEU A 637 4.92 -2.81 7.10
CA LEU A 637 4.00 -3.47 6.16
C LEU A 637 3.77 -2.61 4.92
N HIS A 638 4.85 -2.27 4.21
CA HIS A 638 4.76 -1.44 3.01
C HIS A 638 4.11 -2.22 1.86
N GLN A 639 3.00 -1.72 1.32
CA GLN A 639 2.41 -2.27 0.10
C GLN A 639 3.14 -1.70 -1.11
N TRP A 640 4.15 -2.41 -1.61
CA TRP A 640 4.76 -2.10 -2.89
C TRP A 640 3.78 -2.45 -4.02
N THR A 641 3.49 -1.49 -4.89
CA THR A 641 2.73 -1.73 -6.13
C THR A 641 3.56 -1.20 -7.29
N ASP A 642 3.79 -2.01 -8.32
CA ASP A 642 4.56 -1.59 -9.49
C ASP A 642 3.88 -0.40 -10.17
N GLY A 643 4.63 0.69 -10.38
CA GLY A 643 4.12 1.95 -10.93
C GLY A 643 3.49 2.90 -9.91
N ALA A 644 3.29 2.49 -8.64
CA ALA A 644 2.88 3.40 -7.58
C ALA A 644 4.05 4.33 -7.22
N VAL A 645 3.94 5.60 -7.62
CA VAL A 645 4.91 6.62 -7.24
C VAL A 645 4.45 7.18 -5.88
N GLY A 646 5.15 6.83 -4.80
CA GLY A 646 4.98 7.55 -3.52
C GLY A 646 5.26 9.05 -3.70
N THR A 647 5.04 9.88 -2.67
CA THR A 647 5.32 11.33 -2.74
C THR A 647 6.68 11.56 -3.42
N PRO A 648 6.72 12.18 -4.61
CA PRO A 648 7.98 12.38 -5.32
C PRO A 648 8.97 13.08 -4.40
N ARG A 649 10.07 12.39 -4.08
CA ARG A 649 11.10 12.94 -3.21
C ARG A 649 12.13 13.65 -4.06
N ASP A 650 12.06 14.98 -4.06
CA ASP A 650 13.18 15.79 -4.50
C ASP A 650 14.25 15.80 -3.38
N TYR A 651 15.12 14.79 -3.41
CA TYR A 651 16.17 14.67 -2.41
C TYR A 651 17.19 15.82 -2.46
N ASP A 652 17.35 16.52 -3.59
CA ASP A 652 18.23 17.69 -3.68
C ASP A 652 17.59 18.89 -2.96
N ALA A 653 16.28 19.11 -3.12
CA ALA A 653 15.54 20.09 -2.34
C ALA A 653 15.55 19.76 -0.84
N MET A 654 15.32 18.49 -0.47
CA MET A 654 15.40 18.05 0.91
C MET A 654 16.79 18.24 1.52
N LEU A 655 17.86 17.95 0.77
CA LEU A 655 19.23 18.17 1.25
C LEU A 655 19.55 19.66 1.41
N SER A 656 18.99 20.52 0.56
CA SER A 656 19.07 21.97 0.72
C SER A 656 18.47 22.42 2.06
N HIS A 657 17.30 21.90 2.43
CA HIS A 657 16.69 22.18 3.73
C HIS A 657 17.54 21.65 4.89
N VAL A 658 18.10 20.43 4.80
CA VAL A 658 19.01 19.89 5.81
C VAL A 658 20.25 20.79 6.00
N ARG A 659 20.81 21.36 4.92
CA ARG A 659 21.89 22.36 5.02
C ARG A 659 21.45 23.63 5.74
N GLN A 660 20.23 24.10 5.48
CA GLN A 660 19.67 25.25 6.20
C GLN A 660 19.47 24.94 7.69
N GLN A 661 18.99 23.73 8.03
CA GLN A 661 18.90 23.26 9.42
C GLN A 661 20.28 23.28 10.10
N ALA A 662 21.30 22.70 9.45
CA ALA A 662 22.67 22.66 9.96
C ALA A 662 23.22 24.07 10.23
N HIS A 663 23.03 24.99 9.28
CA HIS A 663 23.43 26.39 9.43
C HIS A 663 22.68 27.08 10.57
N ARG A 664 21.35 26.96 10.61
CA ARG A 664 20.47 27.58 11.61
C ARG A 664 20.84 27.17 13.03
N HIS A 665 21.08 25.88 13.23
CA HIS A 665 21.40 25.29 14.53
C HIS A 665 22.91 25.18 14.79
N ARG A 666 23.72 25.82 13.94
CA ARG A 666 25.18 25.97 14.09
C ARG A 666 25.95 24.65 14.16
N PHE A 667 25.44 23.61 13.54
CA PHE A 667 26.24 22.42 13.23
C PHE A 667 27.36 22.86 12.29
N THR A 668 28.61 22.81 12.76
CA THR A 668 29.75 23.43 12.07
C THR A 668 30.45 22.42 11.17
N PRO A 669 30.29 22.48 9.82
CA PRO A 669 30.88 21.48 8.93
C PRO A 669 32.41 21.54 8.96
N GLY A 670 33.02 22.72 9.16
CA GLY A 670 34.48 22.88 9.21
C GLY A 670 35.17 22.17 10.39
N ARG A 671 34.42 21.63 11.36
CA ARG A 671 34.97 20.81 12.46
C ARG A 671 34.90 19.31 12.19
N ARG A 672 34.23 18.87 11.11
CA ARG A 672 34.01 17.45 10.82
C ARG A 672 34.20 17.12 9.34
N PRO A 673 34.70 15.93 9.00
CA PRO A 673 34.72 15.48 7.62
C PRO A 673 33.27 15.37 7.11
N THR A 674 32.97 15.98 5.97
CA THR A 674 31.69 15.81 5.25
C THR A 674 31.90 15.19 3.86
N PRO A 675 32.54 14.01 3.77
CA PRO A 675 32.96 13.43 2.49
C PRO A 675 31.79 13.14 1.56
N THR A 676 30.63 12.77 2.10
CA THR A 676 29.44 12.52 1.27
C THR A 676 28.94 13.82 0.65
N LEU A 677 28.96 14.93 1.40
CA LEU A 677 28.60 16.24 0.84
C LEU A 677 29.59 16.72 -0.22
N THR A 678 30.90 16.52 -0.01
CA THR A 678 31.91 16.85 -1.02
C THR A 678 31.62 16.07 -2.30
N LEU A 679 31.37 14.78 -2.20
CA LEU A 679 31.01 13.94 -3.34
C LEU A 679 29.74 14.41 -4.07
N ILE A 680 28.71 14.82 -3.33
CA ILE A 680 27.46 15.35 -3.89
C ILE A 680 27.69 16.69 -4.60
N ALA A 681 28.45 17.59 -3.96
CA ALA A 681 28.79 18.90 -4.51
C ALA A 681 29.64 18.77 -5.78
N ASP A 682 30.67 17.92 -5.78
CA ASP A 682 31.56 17.67 -6.93
C ASP A 682 30.81 17.06 -8.12
N ALA A 683 29.74 16.31 -7.85
CA ALA A 683 28.87 15.76 -8.88
C ALA A 683 27.81 16.75 -9.39
N GLY A 684 27.61 17.88 -8.72
CA GLY A 684 26.56 18.85 -9.06
C GLY A 684 25.15 18.41 -8.65
N GLY A 685 25.02 17.55 -7.63
CA GLY A 685 23.72 17.11 -7.10
C GLY A 685 23.66 15.60 -6.83
N LEU A 686 22.70 15.18 -6.01
CA LEU A 686 22.56 13.81 -5.51
C LEU A 686 22.28 12.80 -6.64
N ALA A 687 21.47 13.21 -7.62
CA ALA A 687 21.17 12.40 -8.81
C ALA A 687 22.43 12.14 -9.68
N HIS A 688 23.35 13.10 -9.74
CA HIS A 688 24.61 12.95 -10.49
C HIS A 688 25.64 12.13 -9.71
N ALA A 689 25.73 12.33 -8.39
CA ALA A 689 26.58 11.55 -7.51
C ALA A 689 26.25 10.05 -7.57
N THR A 690 24.96 9.73 -7.57
CA THR A 690 24.45 8.35 -7.71
C THR A 690 24.92 7.72 -9.03
N ARG A 691 24.82 8.45 -10.15
CA ARG A 691 25.24 7.99 -11.49
C ARG A 691 26.75 7.80 -11.62
N ARG A 692 27.55 8.71 -11.03
CA ARG A 692 29.04 8.62 -11.06
C ARG A 692 29.57 7.38 -10.33
N GLN A 693 28.97 7.01 -9.19
CA GLN A 693 29.40 5.82 -8.46
C GLN A 693 29.00 4.51 -9.16
N ALA A 694 27.84 4.47 -9.82
CA ALA A 694 27.39 3.32 -10.60
C ALA A 694 28.28 3.04 -11.83
N ALA A 695 29.06 4.03 -12.28
CA ALA A 695 29.95 3.92 -13.44
C ALA A 695 31.33 3.31 -13.13
N THR A 696 31.59 2.84 -11.92
CA THR A 696 32.82 2.07 -11.63
C THR A 696 32.58 0.64 -12.13
N PRO A 697 33.23 0.17 -13.21
CA PRO A 697 33.02 -1.19 -13.68
C PRO A 697 33.62 -2.12 -12.63
N VAL A 698 32.78 -2.92 -11.98
CA VAL A 698 33.27 -4.11 -11.28
C VAL A 698 33.84 -5.01 -12.37
N THR A 699 35.16 -5.00 -12.51
CA THR A 699 35.85 -6.00 -13.31
C THR A 699 35.72 -7.31 -12.56
N ILE A 700 34.69 -8.09 -12.87
CA ILE A 700 34.62 -9.49 -12.47
C ILE A 700 35.79 -10.17 -13.17
N ARG A 701 36.91 -10.33 -12.46
CA ARG A 701 37.95 -11.25 -12.90
C ARG A 701 37.33 -12.65 -12.84
N PRO A 702 37.25 -13.40 -13.95
CA PRO A 702 36.84 -14.79 -13.88
C PRO A 702 37.76 -15.51 -12.90
N ALA A 703 37.17 -16.28 -12.00
CA ALA A 703 37.90 -17.11 -11.06
C ALA A 703 38.90 -17.97 -11.85
N GLY A 704 40.18 -17.81 -11.58
CA GLY A 704 41.21 -18.71 -12.13
C GLY A 704 40.87 -20.15 -11.75
N PRO A 705 41.20 -21.13 -12.61
CA PRO A 705 40.84 -22.53 -12.37
C PRO A 705 41.35 -22.98 -11.01
N ALA A 706 40.42 -23.49 -10.19
CA ALA A 706 40.71 -24.00 -8.86
C ALA A 706 41.86 -25.02 -8.92
N LYS A 707 42.94 -24.75 -8.17
CA LYS A 707 43.96 -25.76 -7.90
C LYS A 707 43.29 -26.96 -7.23
N ARG A 708 43.34 -28.12 -7.89
CA ARG A 708 42.88 -29.39 -7.32
C ARG A 708 43.60 -29.64 -5.99
N PRO A 709 42.90 -30.14 -4.95
CA PRO A 709 43.54 -30.61 -3.74
C PRO A 709 44.43 -31.81 -4.08
N SER A 710 45.67 -31.76 -3.60
CA SER A 710 46.64 -32.86 -3.70
C SER A 710 46.11 -34.07 -2.95
N THR A 711 45.81 -35.15 -3.69
CA THR A 711 45.57 -36.47 -3.13
C THR A 711 46.90 -37.07 -2.68
N SER A 712 47.19 -37.02 -1.38
CA SER A 712 48.20 -37.87 -0.74
C SER A 712 47.52 -38.87 0.16
N SER A 713 47.41 -40.11 -0.32
CA SER A 713 47.53 -41.33 0.50
C SER A 713 47.30 -42.54 -0.40
N GLN A 714 48.38 -43.27 -0.67
CA GLN A 714 48.34 -44.72 -0.65
C GLN A 714 49.77 -45.20 -0.44
N ASP A 715 50.04 -45.55 0.81
CA ASP A 715 51.10 -46.46 1.20
C ASP A 715 50.88 -47.81 0.52
N ALA A 716 51.92 -48.31 -0.13
CA ALA A 716 52.11 -49.73 -0.42
C ALA A 716 53.60 -50.05 -0.28
N ILE A 717 53.97 -50.44 0.93
CA ILE A 717 54.86 -51.56 1.32
C ILE A 717 55.66 -52.18 0.15
N GLU A 718 56.99 -52.04 0.17
CA GLU A 718 57.96 -53.15 0.33
C GLU A 718 59.42 -52.63 0.29
N SER A 719 60.26 -53.21 1.17
CA SER A 719 61.71 -52.98 1.33
C SER A 719 62.52 -53.83 0.31
N PRO A 720 63.85 -54.04 0.48
CA PRO A 720 64.94 -53.16 0.05
C PRO A 720 65.92 -53.87 -0.93
N ALA A 721 66.65 -53.09 -1.74
CA ALA A 721 67.98 -53.44 -2.26
C ALA A 721 68.69 -52.18 -2.73
#